data_AF-A0A534REZ1-F1
#
_entry.id   AF-A0A534REZ1-F1
#
_cell.length_a   1.000
_cell.length_b   1.000
_cell.length_c   1.000
_cell.angle_alpha   90.00
_cell.angle_beta   90.00
_cell.angle_gamma   90.00
#
_symmetry.space_group_name_H-M   'P 1'
#
loop_
_entity.id
_entity.type
_entity.pdbx_description
1 polymer ?
#
loop_
_entity_poly.entity_id
_entity_poly.type
_entity_poly.pdbx_seq_one_letter_code
_entity_poly.pdbx_strand_id
1 'polypeptide(L)'
;MPAGTACRPAVGACDVAETCAGTSASCPPDVFVAAGIECRPSLGVCDVAEACSGTSGTCPADAFVAAGTVCRAAAGGCDVAETCTGTSAACPPDTLVTAGSVCRPAVGPCDVEETCTGAGGTCPADAFVAAGTVCRAPAGLCDVVETCTGTSGTCPTDGFLPPGTVCRPAVDLCDAAETCTGASPACPVDVLAAAGTVCRPAAGICDTAETCAGTSTTCPADAFVAAGTVCRTAAGACDVTETCTGASASCPPDAFVAGATVCRPSVGVCDVAETCTGTNGTCPPDAFVAAGTVCRSPVGVCDVAETCTGTGGTCPPDLLAPAGTVCRPSVAPCDAAETCTGTSTTCPPDALAVAGTVCRPPVGPCDAAERCTGITTTCPPDALAPAGTVCRAPAGGCDVAETCTGTSITCPPDALKSAGAVCRAALGPCDVAETCAGTSATCPPDAFQPAATVCRPVAGSCDVAENCTGTTALCPTDTFVAGGTLCRAAAGVCDVAESCTGTSPGCPADGFSQTNTICRPSTGPCDPAEACTGSSGVCPPDALSAADTVCRASAAPCDAAEHCTGTGAACPPDALSRAGTVCRPATGACDVAETCTGAGSACPSDVKVPAGTVCRPSGGVCDVAELCDGTSGSCPFDRVFTSAVQCRAAAGGCDVAEFCTGTGATCPPDNTGDLDGDGVCDAQDNCPATSNADQSDRDGNGVGDACEACTNVAGVFMTNVRVVIGRLNTPPGDDKLLFQGEMVIPFPYSPPLDPVANGVRVLVNDASGTKVVDATIPGGAFDAATGVGWTADGTGTAWRYKNTGATVPPIGGIKRIQLRDISNAVGNRIPGHLKFVVMGRSGSYPMDRSAMPIQATLVLDPPTAASGECGEAVFPGLPQASCSFNSMGSTLRCL
;
A
#
# COMPACT_ATOMS: atom_id res chain seq x y z
N MET A 1 39.96 -142.60 85.68
CA MET A 1 40.87 -141.68 84.95
C MET A 1 41.26 -140.55 85.90
N PRO A 2 42.47 -139.97 85.82
CA PRO A 2 42.81 -138.74 86.57
C PRO A 2 41.83 -137.60 86.25
N ALA A 3 41.62 -136.70 87.21
CA ALA A 3 40.77 -135.53 87.01
C ALA A 3 41.24 -134.71 85.79
N GLY A 4 40.30 -134.30 84.92
CA GLY A 4 40.56 -133.56 83.68
C GLY A 4 40.73 -134.43 82.42
N THR A 5 40.66 -135.76 82.52
CA THR A 5 40.71 -136.63 81.33
C THR A 5 39.35 -136.67 80.63
N ALA A 6 39.29 -136.29 79.35
CA ALA A 6 38.05 -136.32 78.56
C ALA A 6 37.49 -137.74 78.48
N CYS A 7 36.23 -137.89 78.88
CA CYS A 7 35.52 -139.16 78.83
C CYS A 7 34.39 -139.18 77.79
N ARG A 8 33.94 -138.01 77.31
CA ARG A 8 33.08 -137.86 76.13
C ARG A 8 33.53 -136.62 75.32
N PRO A 9 33.88 -136.74 74.02
CA PRO A 9 34.18 -135.60 73.17
C PRO A 9 32.89 -134.95 72.65
N ALA A 10 32.93 -133.63 72.45
CA ALA A 10 31.83 -132.88 71.84
C ALA A 10 31.51 -133.35 70.42
N VAL A 11 30.23 -133.48 70.08
CA VAL A 11 29.70 -133.83 68.76
C VAL A 11 28.88 -132.67 68.18
N GLY A 12 29.51 -131.89 67.31
CA GLY A 12 28.87 -130.77 66.61
C GLY A 12 29.16 -129.40 67.24
N ALA A 13 28.71 -128.33 66.58
CA ALA A 13 29.00 -126.96 66.98
C ALA A 13 28.26 -126.51 68.25
N CYS A 14 27.25 -127.26 68.70
CA CYS A 14 26.44 -126.94 69.88
C CYS A 14 26.64 -127.91 71.05
N ASP A 15 27.74 -128.65 71.09
CA ASP A 15 28.06 -129.63 72.14
C ASP A 15 29.37 -129.30 72.88
N VAL A 16 29.50 -129.71 74.14
CA VAL A 16 30.69 -129.47 74.97
C VAL A 16 31.31 -130.81 75.38
N ALA A 17 32.64 -130.90 75.41
CA ALA A 17 33.31 -132.16 75.78
C ALA A 17 33.38 -132.33 77.31
N GLU A 18 32.89 -133.45 77.85
CA GLU A 18 32.98 -133.74 79.29
C GLU A 18 34.29 -134.42 79.69
N THR A 19 34.81 -133.97 80.85
CA THR A 19 36.02 -134.52 81.45
C THR A 19 35.74 -135.14 82.82
N CYS A 20 36.51 -136.17 83.17
CA CYS A 20 36.36 -136.90 84.44
C CYS A 20 36.74 -136.01 85.63
N ALA A 21 35.97 -136.07 86.72
CA ALA A 21 36.29 -135.36 87.97
C ALA A 21 37.35 -136.06 88.85
N GLY A 22 37.74 -137.29 88.50
CA GLY A 22 38.78 -138.06 89.21
C GLY A 22 38.34 -138.73 90.54
N THR A 23 37.07 -138.59 90.94
CA THR A 23 36.52 -139.11 92.21
C THR A 23 35.54 -140.29 92.04
N SER A 24 35.17 -140.66 90.80
CA SER A 24 34.32 -141.81 90.47
C SER A 24 34.72 -142.43 89.12
N ALA A 25 34.24 -143.65 88.83
CA ALA A 25 34.57 -144.39 87.61
C ALA A 25 33.66 -144.07 86.39
N SER A 26 32.67 -143.18 86.53
CA SER A 26 31.68 -142.85 85.49
C SER A 26 31.77 -141.38 85.04
N CYS A 27 31.60 -141.13 83.73
CA CYS A 27 31.61 -139.78 83.14
C CYS A 27 30.36 -138.96 83.54
N PRO A 28 30.45 -137.63 83.70
CA PRO A 28 29.30 -136.76 83.94
C PRO A 28 28.24 -136.81 82.81
N PRO A 29 27.00 -136.34 83.06
CA PRO A 29 25.96 -136.20 82.03
C PRO A 29 26.37 -135.21 80.93
N ASP A 30 25.82 -135.40 79.73
CA ASP A 30 26.03 -134.56 78.53
C ASP A 30 25.63 -133.09 78.77
N VAL A 31 26.47 -132.14 78.34
CA VAL A 31 26.25 -130.69 78.47
C VAL A 31 26.33 -130.00 77.10
N PHE A 32 25.22 -129.41 76.66
CA PHE A 32 25.16 -128.66 75.41
C PHE A 32 25.50 -127.17 75.58
N VAL A 33 25.96 -126.54 74.49
CA VAL A 33 26.19 -125.08 74.42
C VAL A 33 24.87 -124.35 74.67
N ALA A 34 24.91 -123.30 75.49
CA ALA A 34 23.72 -122.55 75.90
C ALA A 34 22.87 -122.04 74.72
N ALA A 35 21.56 -121.95 74.95
CA ALA A 35 20.64 -121.44 73.94
C ALA A 35 20.98 -120.00 73.54
N GLY A 36 20.94 -119.70 72.23
CA GLY A 36 21.19 -118.36 71.70
C GLY A 36 22.62 -118.07 71.26
N ILE A 37 23.55 -119.03 71.37
CA ILE A 37 24.89 -118.92 70.79
C ILE A 37 24.85 -119.28 69.30
N GLU A 38 25.26 -118.35 68.45
CA GLU A 38 25.25 -118.51 66.99
C GLU A 38 26.08 -119.71 66.54
N CYS A 39 25.46 -120.58 65.73
CA CYS A 39 26.08 -121.75 65.13
C CYS A 39 26.12 -121.68 63.61
N ARG A 40 25.38 -120.75 62.98
CA ARG A 40 25.49 -120.40 61.55
C ARG A 40 25.20 -118.90 61.31
N PRO A 41 26.06 -118.16 60.58
CA PRO A 41 25.82 -116.76 60.23
C PRO A 41 24.90 -116.61 59.01
N SER A 42 24.18 -115.48 58.97
CA SER A 42 23.36 -115.06 57.82
C SER A 42 24.22 -114.77 56.58
N LEU A 43 23.79 -115.26 55.42
CA LEU A 43 24.46 -115.14 54.12
C LEU A 43 23.94 -113.99 53.23
N GLY A 44 22.95 -113.22 53.69
CA GLY A 44 22.38 -112.10 52.93
C GLY A 44 21.24 -111.36 53.64
N VAL A 45 20.76 -110.25 53.06
CA VAL A 45 19.71 -109.40 53.66
C VAL A 45 18.36 -110.09 53.85
N CYS A 46 18.16 -111.26 53.21
CA CYS A 46 16.96 -112.08 53.34
C CYS A 46 17.21 -113.39 54.15
N ASP A 47 18.30 -113.48 54.90
CA ASP A 47 18.70 -114.67 55.66
C ASP A 47 18.86 -114.39 57.17
N VAL A 48 18.53 -115.36 58.02
CA VAL A 48 18.60 -115.23 59.49
C VAL A 48 19.79 -116.03 60.01
N ALA A 49 20.52 -115.51 61.01
CA ALA A 49 21.58 -116.29 61.65
C ALA A 49 20.97 -117.28 62.67
N GLU A 50 21.35 -118.56 62.60
CA GLU A 50 20.87 -119.59 63.53
C GLU A 50 21.75 -119.73 64.76
N ALA A 51 21.09 -119.98 65.90
CA ALA A 51 21.73 -120.20 67.18
C ALA A 51 21.38 -121.56 67.79
N CYS A 52 22.30 -122.10 68.59
CA CYS A 52 22.13 -123.33 69.34
C CYS A 52 20.88 -123.27 70.23
N SER A 53 20.20 -124.41 70.38
CA SER A 53 18.94 -124.53 71.14
C SER A 53 19.14 -124.72 72.65
N GLY A 54 20.37 -124.98 73.11
CA GLY A 54 20.66 -125.34 74.50
C GLY A 54 20.33 -126.78 74.89
N THR A 55 19.78 -127.57 73.97
CA THR A 55 19.25 -128.92 74.27
C THR A 55 19.70 -130.00 73.28
N SER A 56 20.44 -129.64 72.23
CA SER A 56 20.98 -130.56 71.22
C SER A 56 22.37 -130.14 70.73
N GLY A 57 23.24 -131.10 70.42
CA GLY A 57 24.59 -130.85 69.88
C GLY A 57 24.65 -130.33 68.43
N THR A 58 23.52 -130.35 67.69
CA THR A 58 23.43 -129.88 66.29
C THR A 58 22.79 -128.49 66.19
N CYS A 59 23.29 -127.67 65.25
CA CYS A 59 22.71 -126.39 64.88
C CYS A 59 21.34 -126.58 64.17
N PRO A 60 20.33 -125.71 64.42
CA PRO A 60 19.06 -125.73 63.68
C PRO A 60 19.23 -125.60 62.16
N ALA A 61 18.17 -125.96 61.42
CA ALA A 61 18.14 -125.78 59.96
C ALA A 61 18.04 -124.30 59.58
N ASP A 62 18.53 -123.97 58.38
CA ASP A 62 18.50 -122.62 57.77
C ASP A 62 17.10 -122.00 57.81
N ALA A 63 17.01 -120.74 58.24
CA ALA A 63 15.80 -119.95 58.30
C ALA A 63 15.95 -118.63 57.53
N PHE A 64 15.09 -118.40 56.54
CA PHE A 64 15.07 -117.15 55.78
C PHE A 64 14.10 -116.12 56.36
N VAL A 65 14.36 -114.84 56.09
CA VAL A 65 13.45 -113.73 56.44
C VAL A 65 12.10 -113.94 55.75
N ALA A 66 11.00 -113.67 56.45
CA ALA A 66 9.65 -113.92 55.97
C ALA A 66 9.37 -113.26 54.60
N ALA A 67 8.64 -113.99 53.74
CA ALA A 67 8.21 -113.51 52.44
C ALA A 67 7.44 -112.18 52.56
N GLY A 68 7.76 -111.21 51.69
CA GLY A 68 7.15 -109.88 51.69
C GLY A 68 7.91 -108.81 52.49
N THR A 69 9.03 -109.16 53.11
CA THR A 69 9.93 -108.18 53.75
C THR A 69 10.72 -107.41 52.70
N VAL A 70 10.64 -106.08 52.67
CA VAL A 70 11.33 -105.25 51.66
C VAL A 70 12.84 -105.37 51.79
N CYS A 71 13.50 -105.80 50.73
CA CYS A 71 14.95 -105.90 50.64
C CYS A 71 15.58 -104.84 49.73
N ARG A 72 14.78 -104.21 48.85
CA ARG A 72 15.10 -102.97 48.12
C ARG A 72 13.86 -102.07 48.06
N ALA A 73 14.01 -100.79 48.40
CA ALA A 73 12.92 -99.81 48.29
C ALA A 73 12.86 -99.20 46.89
N ALA A 74 11.65 -98.83 46.44
CA ALA A 74 11.43 -98.18 45.16
C ALA A 74 12.13 -96.79 45.06
N ALA A 75 12.79 -96.53 43.93
CA ALA A 75 13.54 -95.33 43.61
C ALA A 75 12.73 -94.25 42.83
N GLY A 76 11.42 -94.16 43.08
CA GLY A 76 10.53 -93.14 42.50
C GLY A 76 9.15 -93.69 42.11
N GLY A 77 8.33 -92.87 41.44
CA GLY A 77 6.96 -93.24 41.04
C GLY A 77 6.87 -94.26 39.90
N CYS A 78 8.02 -94.65 39.29
CA CYS A 78 8.09 -95.63 38.21
C CYS A 78 8.94 -96.86 38.59
N ASP A 79 9.14 -97.12 39.89
CA ASP A 79 9.91 -98.26 40.41
C ASP A 79 9.07 -99.07 41.42
N VAL A 80 9.34 -100.38 41.53
CA VAL A 80 8.65 -101.29 42.46
C VAL A 80 9.61 -101.67 43.59
N ALA A 81 9.11 -101.76 44.83
CA ALA A 81 9.94 -102.23 45.94
C ALA A 81 10.07 -103.77 45.92
N GLU A 82 11.28 -104.32 45.83
CA GLU A 82 11.51 -105.77 45.90
C GLU A 82 11.48 -106.28 47.34
N THR A 83 10.83 -107.43 47.50
CA THR A 83 10.68 -108.11 48.78
C THR A 83 11.32 -109.49 48.77
N CYS A 84 11.83 -109.92 49.93
CA CYS A 84 12.36 -111.26 50.15
C CYS A 84 11.28 -112.32 49.82
N THR A 85 11.69 -113.44 49.24
CA THR A 85 10.77 -114.52 48.83
C THR A 85 10.48 -115.54 49.93
N GLY A 86 11.17 -115.44 51.09
CA GLY A 86 11.07 -116.42 52.17
C GLY A 86 11.77 -117.76 51.92
N THR A 87 12.48 -117.89 50.80
CA THR A 87 13.13 -119.15 50.37
C THR A 87 14.56 -118.97 49.87
N SER A 88 15.09 -117.73 49.87
CA SER A 88 16.43 -117.39 49.40
C SER A 88 17.04 -116.28 50.25
N ALA A 89 18.36 -116.35 50.44
CA ALA A 89 19.16 -115.33 51.12
C ALA A 89 19.32 -114.02 50.30
N ALA A 90 19.04 -114.04 48.99
CA ALA A 90 19.23 -112.91 48.08
C ALA A 90 17.91 -112.16 47.80
N CYS A 91 18.00 -110.84 47.64
CA CYS A 91 16.89 -110.01 47.16
C CYS A 91 16.66 -110.23 45.65
N PRO A 92 15.40 -110.28 45.17
CA PRO A 92 15.10 -110.36 43.74
C PRO A 92 15.74 -109.22 42.92
N PRO A 93 15.95 -109.42 41.60
CA PRO A 93 16.42 -108.37 40.71
C PRO A 93 15.39 -107.23 40.58
N ASP A 94 15.90 -106.03 40.32
CA ASP A 94 15.19 -104.76 40.23
C ASP A 94 14.11 -104.76 39.12
N THR A 95 12.89 -104.34 39.46
CA THR A 95 11.70 -104.37 38.60
C THR A 95 11.03 -103.01 38.47
N LEU A 96 11.14 -102.41 37.28
CA LEU A 96 10.48 -101.13 36.98
C LEU A 96 9.00 -101.30 36.63
N VAL A 97 8.21 -100.24 36.91
CA VAL A 97 6.80 -100.16 36.50
C VAL A 97 6.68 -100.19 34.97
N THR A 98 5.66 -100.88 34.45
CA THR A 98 5.45 -101.07 33.01
C THR A 98 5.31 -99.73 32.27
N ALA A 99 5.95 -99.61 31.09
CA ALA A 99 5.86 -98.43 30.25
C ALA A 99 4.39 -98.09 29.89
N GLY A 100 4.04 -96.81 29.97
CA GLY A 100 2.67 -96.31 29.77
C GLY A 100 1.82 -96.21 31.05
N SER A 101 2.35 -96.63 32.21
CA SER A 101 1.67 -96.42 33.49
C SER A 101 1.78 -94.96 33.92
N VAL A 102 0.67 -94.35 34.33
CA VAL A 102 0.62 -92.94 34.73
C VAL A 102 1.39 -92.73 36.02
N CYS A 103 2.37 -91.84 35.98
CA CYS A 103 3.15 -91.44 37.15
C CYS A 103 2.83 -90.02 37.62
N ARG A 104 2.19 -89.20 36.79
CA ARG A 104 1.60 -87.92 37.17
C ARG A 104 0.31 -87.64 36.35
N PRO A 105 -0.84 -87.41 37.01
CA PRO A 105 -2.09 -87.07 36.33
C PRO A 105 -2.16 -85.56 35.98
N ALA A 106 -2.85 -85.23 34.89
CA ALA A 106 -3.06 -83.86 34.44
C ALA A 106 -3.89 -83.01 35.44
N VAL A 107 -3.45 -81.78 35.70
CA VAL A 107 -4.07 -80.77 36.57
C VAL A 107 -4.74 -79.67 35.72
N GLY A 108 -5.86 -80.02 35.09
CA GLY A 108 -6.71 -79.10 34.34
C GLY A 108 -6.65 -79.27 32.82
N PRO A 109 -7.43 -78.47 32.05
CA PRO A 109 -7.57 -78.64 30.60
C PRO A 109 -6.33 -78.23 29.80
N CYS A 110 -5.34 -77.59 30.44
CA CYS A 110 -4.09 -77.16 29.80
C CYS A 110 -2.86 -77.99 30.25
N ASP A 111 -3.07 -79.11 30.93
CA ASP A 111 -2.01 -79.99 31.44
C ASP A 111 -1.99 -81.34 30.70
N VAL A 112 -0.82 -81.96 30.61
CA VAL A 112 -0.63 -83.29 29.98
C VAL A 112 -0.41 -84.33 31.07
N GLU A 113 -0.84 -85.57 30.82
CA GLU A 113 -0.62 -86.69 31.74
C GLU A 113 0.74 -87.37 31.43
N GLU A 114 1.63 -87.47 32.41
CA GLU A 114 2.93 -88.14 32.25
C GLU A 114 2.89 -89.61 32.65
N THR A 115 3.51 -90.43 31.79
CA THR A 115 3.59 -91.87 31.95
C THR A 115 5.03 -92.36 32.05
N CYS A 116 5.23 -93.46 32.78
CA CYS A 116 6.52 -94.13 32.92
C CYS A 116 7.02 -94.62 31.56
N THR A 117 8.30 -94.41 31.28
CA THR A 117 8.93 -94.81 30.01
C THR A 117 9.42 -96.26 30.00
N GLY A 118 9.46 -96.91 31.16
CA GLY A 118 10.05 -98.24 31.35
C GLY A 118 11.58 -98.29 31.31
N ALA A 119 12.25 -97.13 31.20
CA ALA A 119 13.71 -97.02 31.11
C ALA A 119 14.40 -96.52 32.40
N GLY A 120 13.63 -96.07 33.41
CA GLY A 120 14.14 -95.63 34.71
C GLY A 120 13.04 -95.44 35.75
N GLY A 121 13.41 -95.30 37.03
CA GLY A 121 12.49 -95.26 38.18
C GLY A 121 11.78 -93.92 38.44
N THR A 122 12.09 -92.87 37.67
CA THR A 122 11.53 -91.52 37.83
C THR A 122 10.56 -91.14 36.71
N CYS A 123 9.50 -90.41 37.05
CA CYS A 123 8.54 -89.86 36.08
C CYS A 123 9.19 -88.80 35.17
N PRO A 124 8.77 -88.66 33.90
CA PRO A 124 9.16 -87.53 33.05
C PRO A 124 8.83 -86.16 33.66
N ALA A 125 9.44 -85.09 33.13
CA ALA A 125 9.15 -83.72 33.54
C ALA A 125 7.74 -83.28 33.10
N ASP A 126 7.12 -82.40 33.90
CA ASP A 126 5.80 -81.79 33.69
C ASP A 126 5.68 -81.17 32.29
N ALA A 127 4.65 -81.55 31.53
CA ALA A 127 4.39 -81.06 30.18
C ALA A 127 3.02 -80.39 30.07
N PHE A 128 2.96 -79.19 29.49
CA PHE A 128 1.71 -78.45 29.29
C PHE A 128 1.22 -78.50 27.85
N VAL A 129 -0.09 -78.35 27.66
CA VAL A 129 -0.73 -78.24 26.34
C VAL A 129 -0.20 -76.97 25.63
N ALA A 130 0.05 -77.07 24.32
CA ALA A 130 0.64 -76.00 23.53
C ALA A 130 -0.12 -74.67 23.64
N ALA A 131 0.63 -73.56 23.67
CA ALA A 131 0.09 -72.21 23.71
C ALA A 131 -0.85 -71.96 22.52
N GLY A 132 -2.01 -71.34 22.78
CA GLY A 132 -3.04 -71.07 21.76
C GLY A 132 -4.12 -72.16 21.62
N THR A 133 -4.02 -73.27 22.37
CA THR A 133 -5.10 -74.27 22.42
C THR A 133 -6.27 -73.73 23.23
N VAL A 134 -7.48 -73.71 22.65
CA VAL A 134 -8.68 -73.19 23.32
C VAL A 134 -9.02 -74.06 24.54
N CYS A 135 -9.09 -73.41 25.70
CA CYS A 135 -9.45 -74.07 26.97
C CYS A 135 -10.80 -73.61 27.52
N ARG A 136 -11.33 -72.47 27.05
CA ARG A 136 -12.72 -72.03 27.26
C ARG A 136 -13.22 -71.34 26.00
N ALA A 137 -14.44 -71.71 25.57
CA ALA A 137 -15.11 -71.14 24.41
C ALA A 137 -16.00 -69.95 24.86
N PRO A 138 -16.21 -68.95 23.98
CA PRO A 138 -17.02 -67.77 24.32
C PRO A 138 -18.48 -68.15 24.58
N ALA A 139 -19.05 -67.66 25.68
CA ALA A 139 -20.43 -67.89 26.11
C ALA A 139 -21.44 -66.88 25.52
N GLY A 140 -20.99 -65.84 24.82
CA GLY A 140 -21.85 -64.85 24.16
C GLY A 140 -21.11 -63.88 23.25
N LEU A 141 -21.84 -62.95 22.62
CA LEU A 141 -21.28 -61.98 21.65
C LEU A 141 -20.30 -60.98 22.27
N CYS A 142 -20.29 -60.84 23.59
CA CYS A 142 -19.37 -59.96 24.34
C CYS A 142 -18.30 -60.74 25.11
N ASP A 143 -18.09 -62.01 24.78
CA ASP A 143 -17.16 -62.91 25.47
C ASP A 143 -15.91 -63.19 24.63
N VAL A 144 -14.76 -63.31 25.28
CA VAL A 144 -13.47 -63.62 24.65
C VAL A 144 -13.26 -65.14 24.65
N VAL A 145 -12.41 -65.63 23.75
CA VAL A 145 -11.96 -67.02 23.76
C VAL A 145 -10.67 -67.14 24.57
N GLU A 146 -10.65 -67.98 25.60
CA GLU A 146 -9.44 -68.24 26.39
C GLU A 146 -8.67 -69.44 25.86
N THR A 147 -7.35 -69.25 25.73
CA THR A 147 -6.42 -70.26 25.26
C THR A 147 -5.36 -70.56 26.32
N CYS A 148 -4.89 -71.80 26.36
CA CYS A 148 -3.76 -72.23 27.19
C CYS A 148 -2.52 -71.38 26.90
N THR A 149 -1.75 -71.07 27.93
CA THR A 149 -0.52 -70.24 27.83
C THR A 149 0.71 -71.05 27.44
N GLY A 150 0.63 -72.39 27.45
CA GLY A 150 1.77 -73.29 27.27
C GLY A 150 2.70 -73.39 28.48
N THR A 151 2.35 -72.75 29.60
CA THR A 151 3.19 -72.64 30.81
C THR A 151 2.42 -72.94 32.11
N SER A 152 1.12 -73.23 32.02
CA SER A 152 0.23 -73.51 33.15
C SER A 152 -0.78 -74.60 32.77
N GLY A 153 -1.08 -75.49 33.72
CA GLY A 153 -2.13 -76.51 33.58
C GLY A 153 -3.57 -75.98 33.66
N THR A 154 -3.75 -74.73 34.11
CA THR A 154 -5.05 -74.07 34.23
C THR A 154 -5.34 -73.10 33.09
N CYS A 155 -6.61 -73.01 32.69
CA CYS A 155 -7.08 -72.04 31.71
C CYS A 155 -7.08 -70.61 32.33
N PRO A 156 -6.76 -69.55 31.55
CA PRO A 156 -6.90 -68.18 32.01
C PRO A 156 -8.31 -67.84 32.54
N THR A 157 -8.39 -66.77 33.35
CA THR A 157 -9.67 -66.26 33.84
C THR A 157 -10.54 -65.73 32.69
N ASP A 158 -11.85 -65.86 32.85
CA ASP A 158 -12.90 -65.39 31.93
C ASP A 158 -12.68 -63.92 31.52
N GLY A 159 -12.59 -63.64 30.22
CA GLY A 159 -12.36 -62.30 29.68
C GLY A 159 -13.53 -61.81 28.82
N PHE A 160 -13.95 -60.56 29.00
CA PHE A 160 -15.02 -59.95 28.18
C PHE A 160 -14.46 -58.93 27.19
N LEU A 161 -15.16 -58.72 26.08
CA LEU A 161 -14.84 -57.67 25.11
C LEU A 161 -14.92 -56.28 25.76
N PRO A 162 -14.05 -55.32 25.37
CA PRO A 162 -14.00 -54.01 25.99
C PRO A 162 -15.34 -53.25 25.97
N PRO A 163 -15.62 -52.40 26.96
CA PRO A 163 -16.79 -51.53 26.94
C PRO A 163 -16.80 -50.64 25.69
N GLY A 164 -17.95 -50.55 25.02
CA GLY A 164 -18.09 -49.80 23.76
C GLY A 164 -17.93 -50.65 22.49
N THR A 165 -17.57 -51.94 22.60
CA THR A 165 -17.52 -52.84 21.43
C THR A 165 -18.94 -53.13 20.95
N VAL A 166 -19.29 -52.74 19.72
CA VAL A 166 -20.63 -52.96 19.16
C VAL A 166 -20.89 -54.45 19.02
N CYS A 167 -21.92 -54.95 19.70
CA CYS A 167 -22.34 -56.36 19.66
C CYS A 167 -23.63 -56.56 18.87
N ARG A 168 -24.42 -55.49 18.66
CA ARG A 168 -25.53 -55.45 17.69
C ARG A 168 -25.54 -54.07 17.01
N PRO A 169 -25.39 -54.00 15.67
CA PRO A 169 -25.45 -52.74 14.95
C PRO A 169 -26.90 -52.26 14.79
N ALA A 170 -27.09 -50.94 14.73
CA ALA A 170 -28.37 -50.33 14.42
C ALA A 170 -28.88 -50.78 13.03
N VAL A 171 -30.16 -51.13 12.95
CA VAL A 171 -30.85 -51.59 11.73
C VAL A 171 -31.29 -50.41 10.84
N ASP A 172 -31.63 -49.26 11.42
CA ASP A 172 -32.04 -48.03 10.71
C ASP A 172 -31.94 -46.77 11.62
N LEU A 173 -32.32 -45.58 11.13
CA LEU A 173 -32.08 -44.27 11.77
C LEU A 173 -32.72 -44.06 13.15
N CYS A 174 -33.78 -44.80 13.48
CA CYS A 174 -34.40 -44.77 14.81
C CYS A 174 -34.05 -45.99 15.67
N ASP A 175 -32.94 -46.66 15.36
CA ASP A 175 -32.40 -47.78 16.09
C ASP A 175 -31.06 -47.43 16.74
N ALA A 176 -30.81 -47.89 17.98
CA ALA A 176 -29.53 -47.67 18.64
C ALA A 176 -28.61 -48.87 18.42
N ALA A 177 -27.30 -48.64 18.31
CA ALA A 177 -26.34 -49.74 18.31
C ALA A 177 -26.03 -50.16 19.76
N GLU A 178 -26.18 -51.44 20.09
CA GLU A 178 -25.83 -51.96 21.41
C GLU A 178 -24.33 -52.28 21.50
N THR A 179 -23.73 -51.81 22.58
CA THR A 179 -22.31 -52.03 22.88
C THR A 179 -22.13 -52.91 24.10
N CYS A 180 -21.12 -53.77 24.08
CA CYS A 180 -20.66 -54.52 25.23
C CYS A 180 -20.34 -53.60 26.41
N THR A 181 -20.61 -54.07 27.63
CA THR A 181 -20.38 -53.31 28.87
C THR A 181 -19.00 -53.56 29.47
N GLY A 182 -18.23 -54.50 28.93
CA GLY A 182 -16.96 -54.96 29.51
C GLY A 182 -17.11 -55.86 30.75
N ALA A 183 -18.33 -56.22 31.14
CA ALA A 183 -18.60 -56.94 32.40
C ALA A 183 -19.50 -58.17 32.24
N SER A 184 -19.98 -58.47 31.03
CA SER A 184 -20.93 -59.55 30.76
C SER A 184 -20.69 -60.16 29.38
N PRO A 185 -20.89 -61.48 29.20
CA PRO A 185 -20.81 -62.14 27.90
C PRO A 185 -22.01 -61.82 26.98
N ALA A 186 -23.10 -61.31 27.54
CA ALA A 186 -24.30 -60.95 26.79
C ALA A 186 -24.25 -59.53 26.24
N CYS A 187 -24.65 -59.36 24.98
CA CYS A 187 -24.98 -58.06 24.42
C CYS A 187 -26.23 -57.49 25.13
N PRO A 188 -26.29 -56.17 25.41
CA PRO A 188 -27.51 -55.54 25.91
C PRO A 188 -28.73 -55.85 25.05
N VAL A 189 -29.92 -55.75 25.66
CA VAL A 189 -31.19 -55.88 24.92
C VAL A 189 -31.29 -54.75 23.89
N ASP A 190 -31.96 -55.05 22.79
CA ASP A 190 -32.23 -54.14 21.66
C ASP A 190 -33.04 -52.91 22.13
N VAL A 191 -32.54 -51.70 21.85
CA VAL A 191 -33.16 -50.42 22.27
C VAL A 191 -33.36 -49.48 21.09
N LEU A 192 -34.63 -49.10 20.86
CA LEU A 192 -34.97 -48.05 19.90
C LEU A 192 -34.54 -46.65 20.39
N ALA A 193 -34.26 -45.75 19.44
CA ALA A 193 -34.00 -44.34 19.74
C ALA A 193 -35.17 -43.71 20.51
N ALA A 194 -34.87 -42.86 21.50
CA ALA A 194 -35.89 -42.26 22.35
C ALA A 194 -36.92 -41.45 21.53
N ALA A 195 -38.18 -41.46 21.96
CA ALA A 195 -39.23 -40.66 21.32
C ALA A 195 -38.84 -39.16 21.34
N GLY A 196 -38.87 -38.52 20.17
CA GLY A 196 -38.40 -37.14 19.99
C GLY A 196 -36.95 -37.01 19.48
N THR A 197 -36.21 -38.11 19.31
CA THR A 197 -34.89 -38.09 18.67
C THR A 197 -35.06 -37.73 17.20
N VAL A 198 -34.43 -36.65 16.72
CA VAL A 198 -34.51 -36.23 15.31
C VAL A 198 -33.82 -37.26 14.43
N CYS A 199 -34.57 -37.90 13.54
CA CYS A 199 -34.05 -38.87 12.58
C CYS A 199 -33.88 -38.29 11.18
N ARG A 200 -34.58 -37.20 10.88
CA ARG A 200 -34.33 -36.38 9.69
C ARG A 200 -34.47 -34.90 10.08
N PRO A 201 -33.41 -34.08 9.95
CA PRO A 201 -33.49 -32.66 10.18
C PRO A 201 -34.25 -31.97 9.03
N ALA A 202 -34.93 -30.87 9.32
CA ALA A 202 -35.59 -30.06 8.30
C ALA A 202 -34.57 -29.55 7.26
N ALA A 203 -34.80 -29.85 5.98
CA ALA A 203 -33.94 -29.48 4.86
C ALA A 203 -34.13 -28.02 4.38
N GLY A 204 -35.14 -27.30 4.90
CA GLY A 204 -35.40 -25.90 4.58
C GLY A 204 -36.52 -25.27 5.42
N ILE A 205 -36.77 -23.97 5.20
CA ILE A 205 -37.76 -23.19 5.97
C ILE A 205 -39.21 -23.65 5.78
N CYS A 206 -39.49 -24.41 4.71
CA CYS A 206 -40.79 -25.02 4.44
C CYS A 206 -40.84 -26.51 4.80
N ASP A 207 -39.86 -27.00 5.55
CA ASP A 207 -39.74 -28.40 5.97
C ASP A 207 -39.87 -28.54 7.49
N THR A 208 -40.31 -29.70 7.95
CA THR A 208 -40.38 -30.01 9.39
C THR A 208 -39.42 -31.14 9.72
N ALA A 209 -38.76 -31.08 10.89
CA ALA A 209 -37.84 -32.14 11.28
C ALA A 209 -38.63 -33.37 11.78
N GLU A 210 -38.38 -34.53 11.19
CA GLU A 210 -38.98 -35.79 11.64
C GLU A 210 -38.24 -36.35 12.84
N THR A 211 -39.03 -36.78 13.81
CA THR A 211 -38.54 -37.37 15.05
C THR A 211 -39.00 -38.82 15.17
N CYS A 212 -38.16 -39.65 15.77
CA CYS A 212 -38.46 -41.02 16.10
C CYS A 212 -39.66 -41.08 17.06
N ALA A 213 -40.59 -41.98 16.78
CA ALA A 213 -41.75 -42.21 17.64
C ALA A 213 -41.40 -43.00 18.93
N GLY A 214 -40.18 -43.56 19.02
CA GLY A 214 -39.74 -44.46 20.09
C GLY A 214 -40.38 -45.86 20.05
N THR A 215 -41.11 -46.17 18.98
CA THR A 215 -41.85 -47.44 18.79
C THR A 215 -41.55 -48.12 17.45
N SER A 216 -40.79 -47.48 16.57
CA SER A 216 -40.38 -47.99 15.25
C SER A 216 -38.91 -47.69 15.00
N THR A 217 -38.22 -48.60 14.29
CA THR A 217 -36.83 -48.42 13.85
C THR A 217 -36.71 -47.48 12.66
N THR A 218 -37.81 -47.23 11.94
CA THR A 218 -37.85 -46.36 10.75
C THR A 218 -38.24 -44.92 11.11
N CYS A 219 -37.56 -43.95 10.50
CA CYS A 219 -37.96 -42.55 10.56
C CYS A 219 -39.32 -42.33 9.86
N PRO A 220 -40.20 -41.44 10.36
CA PRO A 220 -41.43 -41.04 9.66
C PRO A 220 -41.16 -40.49 8.24
N ALA A 221 -42.19 -40.50 7.40
CA ALA A 221 -42.12 -39.91 6.05
C ALA A 221 -41.99 -38.38 6.12
N ASP A 222 -41.30 -37.81 5.13
CA ASP A 222 -41.04 -36.38 4.95
C ASP A 222 -42.32 -35.53 5.08
N ALA A 223 -42.31 -34.55 5.97
CA ALA A 223 -43.44 -33.71 6.28
C ALA A 223 -43.11 -32.23 6.03
N PHE A 224 -43.79 -31.61 5.06
CA PHE A 224 -43.64 -30.20 4.76
C PHE A 224 -44.59 -29.31 5.56
N VAL A 225 -44.16 -28.08 5.81
CA VAL A 225 -45.00 -27.02 6.40
C VAL A 225 -46.21 -26.76 5.50
N ALA A 226 -47.39 -26.57 6.11
CA ALA A 226 -48.65 -26.37 5.39
C ALA A 226 -48.58 -25.27 4.31
N ALA A 227 -49.27 -25.52 3.19
CA ALA A 227 -49.37 -24.56 2.09
C ALA A 227 -49.95 -23.22 2.57
N GLY A 228 -49.31 -22.10 2.20
CA GLY A 228 -49.71 -20.75 2.60
C GLY A 228 -48.98 -20.20 3.83
N THR A 229 -48.13 -20.99 4.49
CA THR A 229 -47.22 -20.46 5.53
C THR A 229 -46.17 -19.57 4.90
N VAL A 230 -46.05 -18.32 5.38
CA VAL A 230 -45.08 -17.36 4.86
C VAL A 230 -43.66 -17.86 5.12
N CYS A 231 -42.89 -18.07 4.05
CA CYS A 231 -41.49 -18.49 4.13
C CYS A 231 -40.51 -17.37 3.78
N ARG A 232 -40.97 -16.35 3.06
CA ARG A 232 -40.22 -15.10 2.83
C ARG A 232 -41.21 -13.94 2.80
N THR A 233 -40.93 -12.90 3.58
CA THR A 233 -41.75 -11.68 3.61
C THR A 233 -41.29 -10.73 2.51
N ALA A 234 -42.22 -10.02 1.87
CA ALA A 234 -41.89 -8.99 0.88
C ALA A 234 -40.87 -7.97 1.43
N ALA A 235 -39.74 -7.81 0.74
CA ALA A 235 -38.62 -6.93 1.06
C ALA A 235 -38.76 -5.52 0.46
N GLY A 236 -39.92 -5.16 -0.10
CA GLY A 236 -40.18 -3.83 -0.65
C GLY A 236 -41.54 -3.68 -1.33
N ALA A 237 -41.83 -2.48 -1.85
CA ALA A 237 -43.11 -2.15 -2.50
C ALA A 237 -43.34 -2.87 -3.85
N CYS A 238 -42.29 -3.46 -4.42
CA CYS A 238 -42.34 -4.22 -5.68
C CYS A 238 -42.15 -5.73 -5.48
N ASP A 239 -42.14 -6.18 -4.22
CA ASP A 239 -41.90 -7.56 -3.85
C ASP A 239 -43.20 -8.28 -3.44
N VAL A 240 -43.28 -9.58 -3.70
CA VAL A 240 -44.41 -10.43 -3.30
C VAL A 240 -43.99 -11.26 -2.09
N THR A 241 -44.92 -11.53 -1.19
CA THR A 241 -44.67 -12.46 -0.07
C THR A 241 -44.74 -13.90 -0.58
N GLU A 242 -43.64 -14.67 -0.48
CA GLU A 242 -43.67 -16.09 -0.79
C GLU A 242 -44.19 -16.94 0.38
N THR A 243 -44.98 -17.94 0.01
CA THR A 243 -45.53 -18.91 0.93
C THR A 243 -45.13 -20.32 0.53
N CYS A 244 -44.96 -21.19 1.52
CA CYS A 244 -44.70 -22.60 1.30
C CYS A 244 -45.81 -23.22 0.45
N THR A 245 -45.44 -24.12 -0.44
CA THR A 245 -46.40 -24.82 -1.33
C THR A 245 -47.06 -26.02 -0.66
N GLY A 246 -46.55 -26.46 0.50
CA GLY A 246 -46.95 -27.70 1.16
C GLY A 246 -46.41 -28.97 0.51
N ALA A 247 -45.52 -28.85 -0.48
CA ALA A 247 -44.97 -29.96 -1.25
C ALA A 247 -43.45 -29.88 -1.50
N SER A 248 -42.76 -28.88 -0.93
CA SER A 248 -41.33 -28.65 -1.09
C SER A 248 -40.72 -28.13 0.20
N ALA A 249 -39.49 -28.57 0.51
CA ALA A 249 -38.67 -28.09 1.62
C ALA A 249 -38.18 -26.65 1.42
N SER A 250 -38.04 -26.22 0.17
CA SER A 250 -37.60 -24.88 -0.19
C SER A 250 -38.78 -23.92 -0.36
N CYS A 251 -38.58 -22.67 0.07
CA CYS A 251 -39.46 -21.56 -0.28
C CYS A 251 -39.41 -21.36 -1.81
N PRO A 252 -40.54 -21.04 -2.47
CA PRO A 252 -40.55 -20.75 -3.90
C PRO A 252 -39.52 -19.68 -4.29
N PRO A 253 -39.06 -19.69 -5.56
CA PRO A 253 -38.26 -18.60 -6.12
C PRO A 253 -38.96 -17.24 -5.92
N ASP A 254 -38.15 -16.20 -5.75
CA ASP A 254 -38.59 -14.83 -5.52
C ASP A 254 -39.52 -14.35 -6.65
N ALA A 255 -40.68 -13.80 -6.28
CA ALA A 255 -41.68 -13.34 -7.22
C ALA A 255 -41.89 -11.82 -7.08
N PHE A 256 -41.79 -11.09 -8.19
CA PHE A 256 -41.94 -9.64 -8.20
C PHE A 256 -43.29 -9.19 -8.76
N VAL A 257 -43.76 -8.03 -8.27
CA VAL A 257 -44.95 -7.37 -8.80
C VAL A 257 -44.73 -6.99 -10.28
N ALA A 258 -45.77 -7.16 -11.12
CA ALA A 258 -45.67 -6.97 -12.57
C ALA A 258 -45.11 -5.59 -13.00
N GLY A 259 -44.35 -5.60 -14.11
CA GLY A 259 -43.46 -4.55 -14.63
C GLY A 259 -44.07 -3.19 -15.05
N ALA A 260 -45.23 -2.82 -14.53
CA ALA A 260 -45.90 -1.54 -14.79
C ALA A 260 -46.68 -1.03 -13.57
N THR A 261 -46.54 -1.70 -12.42
CA THR A 261 -47.26 -1.33 -11.20
C THR A 261 -46.55 -0.14 -10.58
N VAL A 262 -47.25 0.98 -10.41
CA VAL A 262 -46.69 2.20 -9.81
C VAL A 262 -46.35 1.92 -8.35
N CYS A 263 -45.06 1.97 -8.02
CA CYS A 263 -44.57 1.79 -6.66
C CYS A 263 -44.29 3.11 -5.95
N ARG A 264 -44.07 4.19 -6.71
CA ARG A 264 -44.06 5.57 -6.23
C ARG A 264 -44.77 6.49 -7.23
N PRO A 265 -45.78 7.27 -6.81
CA PRO A 265 -46.44 8.24 -7.67
C PRO A 265 -45.59 9.51 -7.82
N SER A 266 -45.66 10.16 -8.97
CA SER A 266 -44.99 11.44 -9.23
C SER A 266 -45.49 12.55 -8.28
N VAL A 267 -44.57 13.30 -7.69
CA VAL A 267 -44.79 14.45 -6.82
C VAL A 267 -44.34 15.74 -7.51
N GLY A 268 -45.16 16.22 -8.44
CA GLY A 268 -44.96 17.49 -9.15
C GLY A 268 -44.74 17.32 -10.65
N VAL A 269 -44.61 18.45 -11.36
CA VAL A 269 -44.51 18.46 -12.83
C VAL A 269 -43.13 18.07 -13.37
N CYS A 270 -42.10 18.01 -12.50
CA CYS A 270 -40.75 17.59 -12.83
C CYS A 270 -40.40 16.20 -12.30
N ASP A 271 -41.39 15.48 -11.77
CA ASP A 271 -41.23 14.16 -11.18
C ASP A 271 -41.84 13.07 -12.08
N VAL A 272 -41.21 11.90 -12.14
CA VAL A 272 -41.72 10.74 -12.88
C VAL A 272 -42.34 9.77 -11.87
N ALA A 273 -43.38 9.03 -12.27
CA ALA A 273 -43.89 7.95 -11.42
C ALA A 273 -43.06 6.69 -11.66
N GLU A 274 -42.44 6.15 -10.60
CA GLU A 274 -41.69 4.90 -10.68
C GLU A 274 -42.62 3.70 -10.70
N THR A 275 -42.32 2.79 -11.62
CA THR A 275 -43.01 1.51 -11.74
C THR A 275 -42.06 0.37 -11.41
N CYS A 276 -42.61 -0.69 -10.82
CA CYS A 276 -41.87 -1.91 -10.62
C CYS A 276 -41.37 -2.43 -11.96
N THR A 277 -40.17 -3.02 -11.96
CA THR A 277 -39.54 -3.55 -13.18
C THR A 277 -40.04 -4.96 -13.52
N GLY A 278 -40.68 -5.64 -12.56
CA GLY A 278 -41.00 -7.07 -12.65
C GLY A 278 -39.81 -8.00 -12.39
N THR A 279 -38.63 -7.45 -12.07
CA THR A 279 -37.39 -8.21 -11.85
C THR A 279 -36.67 -7.87 -10.55
N ASN A 280 -37.17 -6.89 -9.76
CA ASN A 280 -36.60 -6.52 -8.46
C ASN A 280 -37.68 -6.15 -7.43
N GLY A 281 -37.41 -6.39 -6.14
CA GLY A 281 -38.35 -6.15 -5.03
C GLY A 281 -38.37 -4.70 -4.52
N THR A 282 -37.37 -3.90 -4.88
CA THR A 282 -37.29 -2.48 -4.55
C THR A 282 -37.83 -1.62 -5.68
N CYS A 283 -38.58 -0.58 -5.32
CA CYS A 283 -38.97 0.45 -6.28
C CYS A 283 -37.69 1.12 -6.82
N PRO A 284 -37.58 1.38 -8.13
CA PRO A 284 -36.44 2.09 -8.69
C PRO A 284 -36.16 3.41 -7.95
N PRO A 285 -34.90 3.89 -7.94
CA PRO A 285 -34.57 5.20 -7.39
C PRO A 285 -35.40 6.32 -8.03
N ASP A 286 -35.68 7.36 -7.24
CA ASP A 286 -36.45 8.54 -7.63
C ASP A 286 -35.92 9.15 -8.94
N ALA A 287 -36.74 9.18 -9.97
CA ALA A 287 -36.36 9.60 -11.31
C ALA A 287 -37.03 10.93 -11.67
N PHE A 288 -36.22 11.95 -11.93
CA PHE A 288 -36.73 13.27 -12.33
C PHE A 288 -36.69 13.45 -13.84
N VAL A 289 -37.60 14.30 -14.34
CA VAL A 289 -37.60 14.71 -15.75
C VAL A 289 -36.26 15.38 -16.09
N ALA A 290 -35.71 15.07 -17.28
CA ALA A 290 -34.38 15.51 -17.69
C ALA A 290 -34.18 17.03 -17.55
N ALA A 291 -32.98 17.41 -17.12
CA ALA A 291 -32.60 18.81 -16.94
C ALA A 291 -32.79 19.61 -18.24
N GLY A 292 -33.41 20.79 -18.15
CA GLY A 292 -33.73 21.62 -19.33
C GLY A 292 -35.13 21.40 -19.92
N THR A 293 -35.90 20.43 -19.42
CA THR A 293 -37.32 20.29 -19.82
C THR A 293 -38.14 21.43 -19.20
N VAL A 294 -38.83 22.21 -20.04
CA VAL A 294 -39.62 23.37 -19.60
C VAL A 294 -40.80 22.91 -18.74
N CYS A 295 -40.80 23.30 -17.46
CA CYS A 295 -41.85 23.00 -16.50
C CYS A 295 -42.81 24.18 -16.28
N ARG A 296 -42.37 25.40 -16.60
CA ARG A 296 -43.20 26.59 -16.68
C ARG A 296 -42.71 27.45 -17.84
N SER A 297 -43.65 27.89 -18.68
CA SER A 297 -43.35 28.71 -19.86
C SER A 297 -43.27 30.19 -19.47
N PRO A 298 -42.41 30.98 -20.13
CA PRO A 298 -42.24 32.39 -19.81
C PRO A 298 -43.50 33.19 -20.14
N VAL A 299 -43.92 34.04 -19.22
CA VAL A 299 -45.08 34.94 -19.30
C VAL A 299 -44.60 36.39 -19.48
N GLY A 300 -44.14 36.71 -20.68
CA GLY A 300 -43.68 38.05 -21.05
C GLY A 300 -42.23 38.08 -21.54
N VAL A 301 -41.78 39.24 -22.02
CA VAL A 301 -40.44 39.39 -22.63
C VAL A 301 -39.32 39.50 -21.58
N CYS A 302 -39.66 39.73 -20.30
CA CYS A 302 -38.72 39.77 -19.18
C CYS A 302 -38.86 38.58 -18.23
N ASP A 303 -39.54 37.53 -18.69
CA ASP A 303 -39.73 36.29 -17.96
C ASP A 303 -38.90 35.18 -18.61
N VAL A 304 -38.28 34.31 -17.82
CA VAL A 304 -37.49 33.19 -18.36
C VAL A 304 -38.26 31.88 -18.20
N ALA A 305 -38.03 30.92 -19.10
CA ALA A 305 -38.65 29.61 -18.97
C ALA A 305 -38.01 28.85 -17.80
N GLU A 306 -38.79 28.43 -16.79
CA GLU A 306 -38.28 27.52 -15.78
C GLU A 306 -38.20 26.11 -16.36
N THR A 307 -37.05 25.50 -16.11
CA THR A 307 -36.78 24.12 -16.53
C THR A 307 -36.55 23.25 -15.31
N CYS A 308 -36.93 21.98 -15.42
CA CYS A 308 -36.60 21.00 -14.40
C CYS A 308 -35.07 20.95 -14.22
N THR A 309 -34.61 20.82 -12.98
CA THR A 309 -33.18 20.75 -12.66
C THR A 309 -32.57 19.37 -12.88
N GLY A 310 -33.42 18.36 -13.12
CA GLY A 310 -33.04 16.94 -13.14
C GLY A 310 -32.77 16.35 -11.75
N THR A 311 -33.02 17.11 -10.68
CA THR A 311 -32.66 16.72 -9.29
C THR A 311 -33.79 16.90 -8.27
N GLY A 312 -34.98 17.36 -8.67
CA GLY A 312 -36.13 17.51 -7.78
C GLY A 312 -37.47 17.58 -8.54
N GLY A 313 -38.55 17.16 -7.87
CA GLY A 313 -39.88 16.96 -8.49
C GLY A 313 -40.72 18.23 -8.69
N THR A 314 -40.35 19.34 -8.06
CA THR A 314 -41.02 20.64 -8.22
C THR A 314 -40.28 21.53 -9.21
N CYS A 315 -41.02 22.22 -10.07
CA CYS A 315 -40.47 23.27 -10.91
C CYS A 315 -39.81 24.35 -10.02
N PRO A 316 -38.62 24.85 -10.37
CA PRO A 316 -37.97 25.93 -9.62
C PRO A 316 -38.87 27.15 -9.41
N PRO A 317 -38.58 27.99 -8.39
CA PRO A 317 -39.26 29.28 -8.24
C PRO A 317 -39.14 30.12 -9.52
N ASP A 318 -40.17 30.91 -9.78
CA ASP A 318 -40.27 31.83 -10.92
C ASP A 318 -39.02 32.72 -11.01
N LEU A 319 -38.33 32.69 -12.14
CA LEU A 319 -37.12 33.47 -12.36
C LEU A 319 -37.42 34.56 -13.39
N LEU A 320 -37.03 35.78 -13.07
CA LEU A 320 -37.14 36.91 -13.99
C LEU A 320 -35.82 37.13 -14.72
N ALA A 321 -35.88 37.68 -15.93
CA ALA A 321 -34.69 38.07 -16.68
C ALA A 321 -33.82 39.04 -15.85
N PRO A 322 -32.48 38.89 -15.83
CA PRO A 322 -31.58 39.73 -15.04
C PRO A 322 -31.77 41.22 -15.32
N ALA A 323 -31.59 42.05 -14.29
CA ALA A 323 -31.62 43.50 -14.43
C ALA A 323 -30.60 43.96 -15.48
N GLY A 324 -31.05 44.72 -16.49
CA GLY A 324 -30.21 45.14 -17.62
C GLY A 324 -30.40 44.35 -18.92
N THR A 325 -31.18 43.26 -18.91
CA THR A 325 -31.53 42.52 -20.14
C THR A 325 -32.42 43.39 -21.03
N VAL A 326 -31.98 43.75 -22.24
CA VAL A 326 -32.76 44.60 -23.16
C VAL A 326 -34.03 43.87 -23.60
N CYS A 327 -35.19 44.42 -23.23
CA CYS A 327 -36.50 43.89 -23.57
C CYS A 327 -37.20 44.70 -24.66
N ARG A 328 -36.79 45.95 -24.86
CA ARG A 328 -37.13 46.76 -26.03
C ARG A 328 -35.88 47.53 -26.50
N PRO A 329 -35.40 47.31 -27.73
CA PRO A 329 -34.28 48.07 -28.29
C PRO A 329 -34.74 49.47 -28.69
N SER A 330 -33.80 50.43 -28.69
CA SER A 330 -34.10 51.80 -29.13
C SER A 330 -34.39 51.85 -30.64
N VAL A 331 -35.46 52.55 -31.02
CA VAL A 331 -35.89 52.71 -32.40
C VAL A 331 -35.40 54.01 -33.04
N ALA A 332 -34.88 54.95 -32.25
CA ALA A 332 -34.38 56.26 -32.71
C ALA A 332 -33.30 56.86 -31.77
N PRO A 333 -32.55 57.91 -32.17
CA PRO A 333 -31.42 58.45 -31.39
C PRO A 333 -31.79 59.09 -30.05
N CYS A 334 -33.05 59.50 -29.85
CA CYS A 334 -33.55 60.00 -28.56
C CYS A 334 -34.51 59.02 -27.87
N ASP A 335 -34.47 57.76 -28.28
CA ASP A 335 -35.21 56.66 -27.67
C ASP A 335 -34.28 55.87 -26.75
N ALA A 336 -34.70 55.60 -25.52
CA ALA A 336 -33.91 54.74 -24.64
C ALA A 336 -34.21 53.27 -24.98
N ALA A 337 -33.25 52.38 -24.77
CA ALA A 337 -33.54 50.96 -24.78
C ALA A 337 -34.02 50.55 -23.39
N GLU A 338 -35.21 49.96 -23.26
CA GLU A 338 -35.69 49.46 -21.99
C GLU A 338 -35.08 48.11 -21.67
N THR A 339 -34.66 48.00 -20.42
CA THR A 339 -34.13 46.77 -19.86
C THR A 339 -35.03 46.24 -18.76
N CYS A 340 -35.12 44.92 -18.64
CA CYS A 340 -35.79 44.25 -17.53
C CYS A 340 -35.23 44.76 -16.20
N THR A 341 -36.10 44.90 -15.20
CA THR A 341 -35.73 45.40 -13.86
C THR A 341 -35.25 44.29 -12.92
N GLY A 342 -35.38 43.02 -13.34
CA GLY A 342 -35.22 41.85 -12.46
C GLY A 342 -36.36 41.65 -11.47
N THR A 343 -37.42 42.45 -11.53
CA THR A 343 -38.56 42.43 -10.59
C THR A 343 -39.94 42.38 -11.25
N SER A 344 -40.01 42.46 -12.59
CA SER A 344 -41.25 42.38 -13.38
C SER A 344 -41.06 41.47 -14.59
N THR A 345 -42.10 40.68 -14.93
CA THR A 345 -42.17 39.83 -16.14
C THR A 345 -42.43 40.63 -17.42
N THR A 346 -42.86 41.88 -17.26
CA THR A 346 -43.11 42.81 -18.36
C THR A 346 -41.98 43.83 -18.47
N CYS A 347 -41.64 44.19 -19.71
CA CYS A 347 -40.70 45.26 -19.99
C CYS A 347 -41.24 46.58 -19.42
N PRO A 348 -40.39 47.43 -18.80
CA PRO A 348 -40.79 48.77 -18.42
C PRO A 348 -41.46 49.54 -19.57
N PRO A 349 -42.35 50.49 -19.26
CA PRO A 349 -42.94 51.33 -20.29
C PRO A 349 -41.84 52.10 -21.04
N ASP A 350 -42.07 52.24 -22.34
CA ASP A 350 -41.23 52.95 -23.31
C ASP A 350 -40.81 54.34 -22.77
N ALA A 351 -39.50 54.56 -22.69
CA ALA A 351 -38.89 55.71 -22.07
C ALA A 351 -37.97 56.45 -23.06
N LEU A 352 -38.10 57.76 -23.08
CA LEU A 352 -37.27 58.62 -23.91
C LEU A 352 -35.88 58.81 -23.28
N ALA A 353 -34.87 59.02 -24.13
CA ALA A 353 -33.53 59.36 -23.66
C ALA A 353 -33.55 60.62 -22.79
N VAL A 354 -32.74 60.61 -21.72
CA VAL A 354 -32.71 61.70 -20.72
C VAL A 354 -32.46 63.05 -21.40
N ALA A 355 -33.20 64.07 -20.98
CA ALA A 355 -33.06 65.43 -21.50
C ALA A 355 -31.60 65.91 -21.40
N GLY A 356 -31.02 66.37 -22.51
CA GLY A 356 -29.62 66.77 -22.61
C GLY A 356 -28.70 65.75 -23.30
N THR A 357 -29.15 64.52 -23.56
CA THR A 357 -28.38 63.50 -24.31
C THR A 357 -28.14 63.97 -25.75
N VAL A 358 -26.89 64.01 -26.21
CA VAL A 358 -26.57 64.49 -27.57
C VAL A 358 -27.04 63.49 -28.60
N CYS A 359 -27.91 63.92 -29.51
CA CYS A 359 -28.48 63.07 -30.56
C CYS A 359 -27.98 63.42 -31.96
N ARG A 360 -27.45 64.64 -32.16
CA ARG A 360 -26.72 65.04 -33.36
C ARG A 360 -25.54 65.95 -32.94
N PRO A 361 -24.31 65.63 -33.36
CA PRO A 361 -23.13 66.47 -33.10
C PRO A 361 -23.04 67.63 -34.11
N PRO A 362 -22.36 68.75 -33.75
CA PRO A 362 -22.32 69.95 -34.58
C PRO A 362 -21.43 69.79 -35.82
N VAL A 363 -21.85 70.38 -36.94
CA VAL A 363 -21.21 70.38 -38.26
C VAL A 363 -20.74 71.80 -38.62
N GLY A 364 -19.71 72.27 -37.93
CA GLY A 364 -19.08 73.58 -38.18
C GLY A 364 -18.98 74.45 -36.91
N PRO A 365 -18.26 75.58 -36.98
CA PRO A 365 -17.98 76.41 -35.80
C PRO A 365 -19.18 77.25 -35.33
N CYS A 366 -20.21 77.44 -36.17
CA CYS A 366 -21.45 78.12 -35.81
C CYS A 366 -22.66 77.18 -35.76
N ASP A 367 -22.43 75.89 -35.56
CA ASP A 367 -23.48 74.89 -35.40
C ASP A 367 -23.56 74.40 -33.95
N ALA A 368 -24.76 74.21 -33.41
CA ALA A 368 -24.96 73.77 -32.03
C ALA A 368 -25.27 72.26 -31.98
N ALA A 369 -24.76 71.56 -30.97
CA ALA A 369 -25.11 70.14 -30.80
C ALA A 369 -26.57 69.99 -30.35
N GLU A 370 -27.38 69.25 -31.10
CA GLU A 370 -28.75 68.95 -30.70
C GLU A 370 -28.79 67.88 -29.62
N ARG A 371 -29.65 68.13 -28.64
CA ARG A 371 -29.81 67.29 -27.46
C ARG A 371 -31.27 66.88 -27.33
N CYS A 372 -31.50 65.63 -26.96
CA CYS A 372 -32.82 65.11 -26.66
C CYS A 372 -33.51 65.97 -25.61
N THR A 373 -34.79 66.26 -25.81
CA THR A 373 -35.60 67.06 -24.89
C THR A 373 -36.22 66.21 -23.78
N GLY A 374 -36.18 64.88 -23.91
CA GLY A 374 -36.93 63.95 -23.07
C GLY A 374 -38.43 63.88 -23.41
N ILE A 375 -38.87 64.48 -24.53
CA ILE A 375 -40.28 64.54 -24.96
C ILE A 375 -40.53 63.81 -26.29
N THR A 376 -39.53 63.72 -27.18
CA THR A 376 -39.66 63.10 -28.52
C THR A 376 -38.55 62.10 -28.79
N THR A 377 -38.85 60.99 -29.48
CA THR A 377 -37.90 59.92 -29.82
C THR A 377 -36.92 60.33 -30.93
N THR A 378 -37.28 61.37 -31.69
CA THR A 378 -36.43 61.99 -32.70
C THR A 378 -35.64 63.16 -32.12
N CYS A 379 -34.42 63.33 -32.61
CA CYS A 379 -33.60 64.50 -32.31
C CYS A 379 -34.32 65.79 -32.73
N PRO A 380 -34.20 66.89 -31.99
CA PRO A 380 -34.72 68.19 -32.41
C PRO A 380 -34.19 68.62 -33.78
N PRO A 381 -34.87 69.55 -34.48
CA PRO A 381 -34.36 70.13 -35.70
C PRO A 381 -32.99 70.78 -35.49
N ASP A 382 -32.18 70.72 -36.54
CA ASP A 382 -30.83 71.31 -36.60
C ASP A 382 -30.84 72.79 -36.20
N ALA A 383 -29.99 73.18 -35.25
CA ALA A 383 -29.99 74.51 -34.63
C ALA A 383 -28.61 75.18 -34.69
N LEU A 384 -28.59 76.38 -35.27
CA LEU A 384 -27.40 77.23 -35.34
C LEU A 384 -26.99 77.80 -33.97
N ALA A 385 -25.68 78.01 -33.78
CA ALA A 385 -25.15 78.66 -32.59
C ALA A 385 -25.71 80.09 -32.41
N PRO A 386 -25.96 80.55 -31.17
CA PRO A 386 -26.54 81.87 -30.91
C PRO A 386 -25.72 83.02 -31.51
N ALA A 387 -26.40 84.09 -31.92
CA ALA A 387 -25.74 85.29 -32.41
C ALA A 387 -24.80 85.90 -31.35
N GLY A 388 -23.55 86.18 -31.72
CA GLY A 388 -22.51 86.63 -30.77
C GLY A 388 -21.56 85.54 -30.29
N THR A 389 -21.81 84.27 -30.63
CA THR A 389 -20.86 83.16 -30.34
C THR A 389 -19.60 83.33 -31.17
N VAL A 390 -18.42 83.46 -30.56
CA VAL A 390 -17.16 83.67 -31.29
C VAL A 390 -16.85 82.43 -32.13
N CYS A 391 -16.77 82.62 -33.44
CA CYS A 391 -16.48 81.55 -34.39
C CYS A 391 -15.10 81.65 -35.03
N ARG A 392 -14.47 82.84 -34.97
CA ARG A 392 -13.06 83.04 -35.29
C ARG A 392 -12.48 84.07 -34.32
N ALA A 393 -11.35 83.69 -33.72
CA ALA A 393 -10.57 84.58 -32.86
C ALA A 393 -9.66 85.49 -33.74
N PRO A 394 -9.31 86.69 -33.27
CA PRO A 394 -8.53 87.64 -34.06
C PRO A 394 -7.10 87.11 -34.29
N ALA A 395 -6.63 87.21 -35.53
CA ALA A 395 -5.35 86.71 -36.01
C ALA A 395 -4.17 87.70 -35.86
N GLY A 396 -4.36 88.83 -35.17
CA GLY A 396 -3.31 89.81 -34.90
C GLY A 396 -3.76 91.05 -34.13
N GLY A 397 -2.80 91.93 -33.77
CA GLY A 397 -3.07 93.13 -32.97
C GLY A 397 -3.97 94.17 -33.64
N CYS A 398 -4.11 94.11 -34.97
CA CYS A 398 -4.98 94.97 -35.78
C CYS A 398 -6.23 94.26 -36.31
N ASP A 399 -6.56 93.07 -35.80
CA ASP A 399 -7.70 92.24 -36.22
C ASP A 399 -8.84 92.24 -35.16
N VAL A 400 -10.07 91.95 -35.57
CA VAL A 400 -11.27 91.86 -34.72
C VAL A 400 -11.77 90.41 -34.67
N ALA A 401 -12.44 90.00 -33.58
CA ALA A 401 -13.02 88.66 -33.49
C ALA A 401 -14.35 88.58 -34.24
N GLU A 402 -14.56 87.59 -35.11
CA GLU A 402 -15.85 87.34 -35.73
C GLU A 402 -16.75 86.45 -34.86
N THR A 403 -18.02 86.83 -34.83
CA THR A 403 -19.05 86.11 -34.08
C THR A 403 -20.13 85.60 -35.03
N CYS A 404 -20.70 84.44 -34.71
CA CYS A 404 -21.82 83.85 -35.44
C CYS A 404 -22.97 84.85 -35.50
N THR A 405 -23.63 84.94 -36.65
CA THR A 405 -24.79 85.81 -36.86
C THR A 405 -26.09 85.15 -36.39
N GLY A 406 -26.06 83.87 -36.02
CA GLY A 406 -27.24 83.05 -35.71
C GLY A 406 -28.05 82.62 -36.95
N THR A 407 -27.53 82.85 -38.16
CA THR A 407 -28.24 82.56 -39.44
C THR A 407 -27.43 81.71 -40.43
N SER A 408 -26.17 81.37 -40.13
CA SER A 408 -25.31 80.50 -40.95
C SER A 408 -24.44 79.58 -40.10
N ILE A 409 -24.19 78.35 -40.58
CA ILE A 409 -23.25 77.39 -39.97
C ILE A 409 -21.78 77.81 -40.14
N THR A 410 -21.51 78.77 -41.03
CA THR A 410 -20.18 79.31 -41.31
C THR A 410 -19.98 80.68 -40.66
N CYS A 411 -18.77 80.92 -40.16
CA CYS A 411 -18.39 82.21 -39.59
C CYS A 411 -18.39 83.33 -40.65
N PRO A 412 -18.72 84.59 -40.30
CA PRO A 412 -18.64 85.74 -41.21
C PRO A 412 -17.22 86.01 -41.75
N PRO A 413 -17.09 86.81 -42.83
CA PRO A 413 -15.79 87.23 -43.35
C PRO A 413 -15.03 88.14 -42.35
N ASP A 414 -13.70 88.03 -42.39
CA ASP A 414 -12.70 88.71 -41.55
C ASP A 414 -12.79 90.25 -41.59
N ALA A 415 -12.74 90.92 -40.43
CA ALA A 415 -12.83 92.38 -40.29
C ALA A 415 -11.69 93.03 -39.45
N LEU A 416 -11.03 94.05 -40.00
CA LEU A 416 -9.84 94.69 -39.41
C LEU A 416 -10.12 96.00 -38.62
N LYS A 417 -9.25 96.34 -37.65
CA LYS A 417 -9.28 97.62 -36.90
C LYS A 417 -8.94 98.83 -37.79
N SER A 418 -9.49 100.01 -37.48
CA SER A 418 -9.28 101.25 -38.24
C SER A 418 -7.84 101.81 -38.18
N ALA A 419 -7.43 102.53 -39.23
CA ALA A 419 -6.10 103.15 -39.31
C ALA A 419 -5.83 104.14 -38.17
N GLY A 420 -4.64 104.05 -37.53
CA GLY A 420 -4.19 104.89 -36.42
C GLY A 420 -4.36 104.27 -35.02
N ALA A 421 -5.03 103.13 -34.89
CA ALA A 421 -5.13 102.43 -33.62
C ALA A 421 -3.76 101.87 -33.18
N VAL A 422 -3.29 102.20 -31.97
CA VAL A 422 -2.00 101.71 -31.45
C VAL A 422 -2.04 100.19 -31.33
N CYS A 423 -1.08 99.53 -31.97
CA CYS A 423 -0.95 98.08 -31.92
C CYS A 423 0.29 97.60 -31.15
N ARG A 424 1.28 98.49 -30.90
CA ARG A 424 2.40 98.26 -29.98
C ARG A 424 2.91 99.58 -29.38
N ALA A 425 3.31 99.56 -28.11
CA ALA A 425 3.89 100.71 -27.40
C ALA A 425 5.43 100.56 -27.26
N ALA A 426 6.16 101.69 -27.19
CA ALA A 426 7.63 101.71 -27.09
C ALA A 426 8.16 101.11 -25.76
N LEU A 427 9.29 100.39 -25.82
CA LEU A 427 9.82 99.54 -24.75
C LEU A 427 11.17 99.99 -24.13
N GLY A 428 11.75 101.13 -24.52
CA GLY A 428 13.04 101.60 -23.95
C GLY A 428 13.56 102.95 -24.50
N PRO A 429 14.71 103.46 -24.01
CA PRO A 429 15.23 104.79 -24.37
C PRO A 429 15.71 104.89 -25.83
N CYS A 430 15.88 103.78 -26.54
CA CYS A 430 16.23 103.75 -27.97
C CYS A 430 15.04 103.30 -28.87
N ASP A 431 13.76 103.42 -28.44
CA ASP A 431 12.57 102.84 -29.14
C ASP A 431 11.42 103.83 -29.49
N VAL A 432 10.55 103.49 -30.46
CA VAL A 432 9.35 104.25 -30.93
C VAL A 432 8.09 103.35 -30.92
N ALA A 433 6.85 103.90 -30.90
CA ALA A 433 5.60 103.13 -30.82
C ALA A 433 4.83 103.02 -32.16
N GLU A 434 4.25 101.85 -32.48
CA GLU A 434 3.58 101.53 -33.76
C GLU A 434 2.04 101.56 -33.75
N THR A 435 1.45 101.92 -34.90
CA THR A 435 -0.01 102.05 -35.10
C THR A 435 -0.50 101.32 -36.36
N CYS A 436 -1.74 100.81 -36.32
CA CYS A 436 -2.37 100.04 -37.40
C CYS A 436 -2.61 100.88 -38.66
N ALA A 437 -2.43 100.28 -39.84
CA ALA A 437 -2.66 100.94 -41.13
C ALA A 437 -4.12 100.85 -41.62
N GLY A 438 -4.97 100.04 -40.98
CA GLY A 438 -6.39 99.87 -41.35
C GLY A 438 -6.67 98.94 -42.54
N THR A 439 -5.63 98.33 -43.12
CA THR A 439 -5.70 97.45 -44.30
C THR A 439 -5.02 96.10 -44.09
N SER A 440 -4.43 95.86 -42.92
CA SER A 440 -3.76 94.61 -42.52
C SER A 440 -4.11 94.23 -41.08
N ALA A 441 -4.26 92.92 -40.81
CA ALA A 441 -4.42 92.32 -39.48
C ALA A 441 -3.16 92.43 -38.61
N THR A 442 -2.01 92.68 -39.24
CA THR A 442 -0.71 92.75 -38.58
C THR A 442 -0.27 94.19 -38.31
N CYS A 443 0.31 94.40 -37.14
CA CYS A 443 0.95 95.66 -36.78
C CYS A 443 2.21 95.88 -37.64
N PRO A 444 2.56 97.12 -38.03
CA PRO A 444 3.82 97.40 -38.70
C PRO A 444 5.03 96.94 -37.88
N PRO A 445 6.18 96.66 -38.53
CA PRO A 445 7.41 96.27 -37.84
C PRO A 445 7.99 97.41 -36.98
N ASP A 446 8.70 97.01 -35.93
CA ASP A 446 9.29 97.83 -34.85
C ASP A 446 10.26 98.92 -35.37
N ALA A 447 10.21 100.13 -34.79
CA ALA A 447 11.05 101.27 -35.22
C ALA A 447 11.90 101.87 -34.09
N PHE A 448 13.23 101.98 -34.30
CA PHE A 448 14.20 102.37 -33.24
C PHE A 448 14.91 103.73 -33.48
N GLN A 449 15.44 104.33 -32.41
CA GLN A 449 16.22 105.58 -32.43
C GLN A 449 17.59 105.40 -33.12
N PRO A 450 18.20 106.44 -33.76
CA PRO A 450 19.43 106.30 -34.56
C PRO A 450 20.69 105.89 -33.78
N ALA A 451 21.62 105.21 -34.48
CA ALA A 451 22.78 104.52 -33.93
C ALA A 451 23.93 105.38 -33.33
N ALA A 452 23.83 106.71 -33.42
CA ALA A 452 24.84 107.63 -32.88
C ALA A 452 24.50 108.13 -31.47
N THR A 453 23.37 107.70 -30.92
CA THR A 453 22.83 108.22 -29.66
C THR A 453 23.52 107.54 -28.47
N VAL A 454 24.40 108.24 -27.75
CA VAL A 454 25.20 107.66 -26.64
C VAL A 454 24.31 107.21 -25.48
N CYS A 455 24.62 106.05 -24.90
CA CYS A 455 23.82 105.52 -23.80
C CYS A 455 24.62 104.93 -22.59
N ARG A 456 25.97 104.73 -22.63
CA ARG A 456 26.87 104.40 -21.46
C ARG A 456 28.41 104.73 -21.64
N PRO A 457 29.21 105.14 -20.58
CA PRO A 457 30.68 105.47 -20.64
C PRO A 457 31.72 104.55 -19.87
N VAL A 458 33.07 104.61 -20.16
CA VAL A 458 34.21 103.66 -19.78
C VAL A 458 34.80 103.67 -18.32
N ALA A 459 35.34 102.53 -17.80
CA ALA A 459 35.87 102.31 -16.42
C ALA A 459 37.20 101.49 -16.13
N GLY A 460 38.08 101.01 -17.06
CA GLY A 460 39.33 100.25 -16.72
C GLY A 460 40.34 99.88 -17.85
N SER A 461 41.45 99.16 -17.58
CA SER A 461 42.53 98.85 -18.58
C SER A 461 42.19 97.74 -19.59
N CYS A 462 41.13 96.97 -19.33
CA CYS A 462 40.48 96.16 -20.35
C CYS A 462 39.00 96.65 -20.60
N ASP A 463 38.67 97.95 -20.80
CA ASP A 463 37.26 98.47 -20.96
C ASP A 463 36.98 99.56 -22.07
N VAL A 464 35.73 99.71 -22.59
CA VAL A 464 35.25 100.72 -23.62
C VAL A 464 33.83 101.34 -23.36
N ALA A 465 33.24 102.18 -24.25
CA ALA A 465 31.97 102.94 -24.06
C ALA A 465 30.91 102.70 -25.16
N GLU A 466 29.60 102.83 -24.87
CA GLU A 466 28.48 102.35 -25.72
C GLU A 466 27.41 103.39 -26.16
N ASN A 467 26.89 103.20 -27.39
CA ASN A 467 25.83 103.99 -28.05
C ASN A 467 24.65 103.11 -28.48
N CYS A 468 23.42 103.66 -28.59
CA CYS A 468 22.26 103.00 -29.21
C CYS A 468 22.64 102.47 -30.60
N THR A 469 22.03 101.37 -31.04
CA THR A 469 22.47 100.64 -32.26
C THR A 469 21.68 100.99 -33.52
N GLY A 470 20.60 101.76 -33.41
CA GLY A 470 19.67 101.97 -34.54
C GLY A 470 18.68 100.82 -34.76
N THR A 471 18.79 99.73 -33.99
CA THR A 471 18.10 98.47 -34.28
C THR A 471 17.50 97.80 -33.04
N THR A 472 17.69 98.37 -31.84
CA THR A 472 17.21 97.81 -30.58
C THR A 472 16.69 98.90 -29.63
N ALA A 473 15.65 98.57 -28.86
CA ALA A 473 14.99 99.47 -27.90
C ALA A 473 15.85 99.85 -26.67
N LEU A 474 16.87 99.03 -26.37
CA LEU A 474 17.73 99.13 -25.19
C LEU A 474 19.16 99.52 -25.59
N CYS A 475 19.87 100.20 -24.69
CA CYS A 475 21.29 100.47 -24.82
C CYS A 475 22.10 99.16 -24.81
N PRO A 476 23.17 99.03 -25.61
CA PRO A 476 24.03 97.85 -25.57
C PRO A 476 24.60 97.56 -24.18
N THR A 477 24.91 96.29 -23.95
CA THR A 477 25.59 95.83 -22.74
C THR A 477 27.05 96.31 -22.72
N ASP A 478 27.57 96.54 -21.51
CA ASP A 478 28.94 96.98 -21.23
C ASP A 478 29.97 96.14 -22.00
N THR A 479 30.90 96.79 -22.70
CA THR A 479 31.89 96.12 -23.53
C THR A 479 33.32 96.31 -23.00
N PHE A 480 33.98 95.19 -22.72
CA PHE A 480 35.37 95.14 -22.26
C PHE A 480 36.34 94.87 -23.43
N VAL A 481 37.61 95.29 -23.30
CA VAL A 481 38.66 94.97 -24.29
C VAL A 481 38.76 93.46 -24.48
N ALA A 482 38.86 93.04 -25.74
CA ALA A 482 38.66 91.66 -26.16
C ALA A 482 39.48 90.63 -25.35
N GLY A 483 38.79 89.57 -24.95
CA GLY A 483 39.40 88.42 -24.27
C GLY A 483 40.45 87.75 -25.16
N GLY A 484 41.61 87.42 -24.59
CA GLY A 484 42.78 86.95 -25.36
C GLY A 484 43.80 88.04 -25.71
N THR A 485 43.51 89.31 -25.37
CA THR A 485 44.52 90.37 -25.42
C THR A 485 45.57 90.08 -24.35
N LEU A 486 46.80 89.76 -24.79
CA LEU A 486 47.88 89.30 -23.94
C LEU A 486 48.15 90.31 -22.82
N CYS A 487 48.08 89.83 -21.59
CA CYS A 487 48.52 90.59 -20.44
C CYS A 487 49.77 89.96 -19.78
N ARG A 488 50.14 88.69 -20.09
CA ARG A 488 51.40 87.99 -19.69
C ARG A 488 51.76 86.76 -20.57
N ALA A 489 53.04 86.34 -20.72
CA ALA A 489 53.52 85.27 -21.65
C ALA A 489 54.15 84.01 -20.99
N ALA A 490 54.21 82.86 -21.70
CA ALA A 490 54.59 81.48 -21.24
C ALA A 490 56.09 81.10 -21.34
N ALA A 491 56.56 80.10 -20.56
CA ALA A 491 57.98 79.70 -20.44
C ALA A 491 58.30 78.19 -20.65
N GLY A 492 57.72 77.51 -21.65
CA GLY A 492 58.07 76.13 -22.05
C GLY A 492 56.95 75.37 -22.77
N VAL A 493 57.20 74.14 -23.28
CA VAL A 493 56.18 73.35 -24.02
C VAL A 493 55.07 72.77 -23.13
N CYS A 494 55.26 72.70 -21.82
CA CYS A 494 54.21 72.36 -20.86
C CYS A 494 53.78 73.56 -19.98
N ASP A 495 53.97 74.82 -20.42
CA ASP A 495 53.61 76.07 -19.71
C ASP A 495 52.68 76.99 -20.54
N VAL A 496 51.88 77.89 -19.92
CA VAL A 496 50.82 78.70 -20.60
C VAL A 496 50.95 80.21 -20.34
N ALA A 497 50.39 81.05 -21.23
CA ALA A 497 50.41 82.53 -21.20
C ALA A 497 49.04 83.12 -20.81
N GLU A 498 48.98 84.21 -20.03
CA GLU A 498 47.72 84.83 -19.58
C GLU A 498 47.27 86.07 -20.38
N SER A 499 45.94 86.23 -20.54
CA SER A 499 45.32 87.31 -21.32
C SER A 499 44.09 87.90 -20.61
N CYS A 500 43.70 89.15 -20.94
CA CYS A 500 42.44 89.74 -20.46
C CYS A 500 41.30 88.74 -20.74
N THR A 501 40.31 88.63 -19.84
CA THR A 501 39.24 87.63 -19.98
C THR A 501 38.09 88.11 -20.87
N GLY A 502 38.06 89.39 -21.23
CA GLY A 502 36.95 90.02 -21.96
C GLY A 502 35.67 90.17 -21.14
N THR A 503 35.72 89.88 -19.84
CA THR A 503 34.56 89.88 -18.93
C THR A 503 34.78 90.71 -17.66
N SER A 504 35.99 91.24 -17.47
CA SER A 504 36.37 92.03 -16.30
C SER A 504 37.41 93.08 -16.70
N PRO A 505 37.50 94.20 -15.97
CA PRO A 505 38.47 95.25 -16.27
C PRO A 505 39.94 94.93 -15.93
N GLY A 506 40.30 93.73 -15.39
CA GLY A 506 41.68 93.32 -14.98
C GLY A 506 42.17 91.92 -15.45
N CYS A 507 43.48 91.60 -15.26
CA CYS A 507 44.21 90.41 -15.81
C CYS A 507 44.36 89.19 -14.84
N PRO A 508 44.39 87.91 -15.32
CA PRO A 508 44.40 86.66 -14.50
C PRO A 508 45.77 86.15 -13.96
N ALA A 509 45.80 85.03 -13.19
CA ALA A 509 46.97 84.38 -12.54
C ALA A 509 47.58 83.17 -13.32
N ASP A 510 48.83 82.77 -13.00
CA ASP A 510 49.74 81.83 -13.74
C ASP A 510 49.26 80.37 -13.87
N GLY A 511 49.49 79.70 -15.01
CA GLY A 511 48.98 78.34 -15.31
C GLY A 511 49.85 77.42 -16.19
N PHE A 512 49.89 76.10 -15.87
CA PHE A 512 50.64 75.06 -16.60
C PHE A 512 49.74 74.23 -17.56
N SER A 513 50.33 73.61 -18.60
CA SER A 513 49.58 72.79 -19.58
C SER A 513 49.03 71.48 -18.96
N GLN A 514 47.85 71.06 -19.41
CA GLN A 514 47.07 69.94 -18.84
C GLN A 514 47.78 68.57 -18.88
N THR A 515 47.44 67.67 -17.95
CA THR A 515 47.78 66.23 -18.06
C THR A 515 47.23 65.68 -19.37
N ASN A 516 48.08 65.09 -20.20
CA ASN A 516 47.82 64.57 -21.56
C ASN A 516 48.11 65.52 -22.74
N THR A 517 48.67 66.71 -22.53
CA THR A 517 49.23 67.49 -23.65
C THR A 517 50.44 66.75 -24.22
N ILE A 518 50.31 66.18 -25.42
CA ILE A 518 51.36 65.39 -26.07
C ILE A 518 52.57 66.28 -26.32
N CYS A 519 53.67 65.95 -25.67
CA CYS A 519 54.93 66.65 -25.79
C CYS A 519 55.94 65.86 -26.64
N ARG A 520 55.66 64.58 -26.93
CA ARG A 520 56.33 63.78 -27.96
C ARG A 520 55.31 62.87 -28.68
N PRO A 521 55.12 62.98 -30.01
CA PRO A 521 54.14 62.19 -30.76
C PRO A 521 54.65 60.80 -31.15
N SER A 522 53.72 59.84 -31.23
CA SER A 522 53.93 58.46 -31.69
C SER A 522 54.46 58.39 -33.12
N THR A 523 55.39 57.46 -33.38
CA THR A 523 55.99 57.23 -34.70
C THR A 523 55.51 55.97 -35.42
N GLY A 524 54.55 55.24 -34.83
CA GLY A 524 53.92 54.06 -35.43
C GLY A 524 52.94 53.35 -34.48
N PRO A 525 52.17 52.35 -34.96
CA PRO A 525 51.10 51.71 -34.17
C PRO A 525 51.60 50.92 -32.94
N CYS A 526 52.92 50.70 -32.82
CA CYS A 526 53.54 50.05 -31.68
C CYS A 526 54.34 51.01 -30.78
N ASP A 527 54.15 52.32 -30.95
CA ASP A 527 54.84 53.39 -30.22
C ASP A 527 53.80 54.36 -29.64
N PRO A 528 53.57 54.44 -28.32
CA PRO A 528 52.64 55.38 -27.72
C PRO A 528 53.24 56.81 -27.63
N ALA A 529 52.39 57.85 -27.72
CA ALA A 529 52.83 59.24 -27.59
C ALA A 529 52.96 59.68 -26.11
N GLU A 530 54.04 60.37 -25.72
CA GLU A 530 54.22 60.88 -24.36
C GLU A 530 53.64 62.28 -24.16
N ALA A 531 53.12 62.51 -22.95
CA ALA A 531 52.41 63.73 -22.61
C ALA A 531 52.86 64.38 -21.29
N CYS A 532 52.63 65.70 -21.19
CA CYS A 532 52.87 66.52 -20.02
C CYS A 532 52.09 66.02 -18.80
N THR A 533 52.65 66.18 -17.59
CA THR A 533 52.08 65.65 -16.34
C THR A 533 51.18 66.64 -15.59
N GLY A 534 50.89 67.82 -16.15
CA GLY A 534 50.02 68.84 -15.53
C GLY A 534 50.62 69.61 -14.36
N SER A 535 51.86 69.31 -13.97
CA SER A 535 52.49 69.82 -12.75
C SER A 535 53.93 70.30 -12.95
N SER A 536 54.45 70.20 -14.18
CA SER A 536 55.83 70.54 -14.56
C SER A 536 55.87 71.03 -16.01
N GLY A 537 56.81 71.95 -16.31
CA GLY A 537 57.05 72.50 -17.64
C GLY A 537 57.82 71.59 -18.62
N VAL A 538 58.18 70.34 -18.25
CA VAL A 538 59.09 69.45 -19.02
C VAL A 538 58.47 68.06 -19.34
N CYS A 539 58.77 67.50 -20.51
CA CYS A 539 58.20 66.24 -21.07
C CYS A 539 58.89 64.94 -20.56
N PRO A 540 58.15 63.80 -20.38
CA PRO A 540 58.72 62.48 -20.02
C PRO A 540 59.56 61.80 -21.13
N PRO A 541 60.39 60.76 -20.81
CA PRO A 541 61.20 60.01 -21.78
C PRO A 541 60.40 58.95 -22.58
N ASP A 542 60.91 58.63 -23.78
CA ASP A 542 60.31 57.85 -24.88
C ASP A 542 60.22 56.34 -24.61
N ALA A 543 59.06 55.69 -24.83
CA ALA A 543 58.81 54.27 -24.49
C ALA A 543 57.91 53.51 -25.49
N LEU A 544 58.33 52.33 -26.01
CA LEU A 544 57.58 51.51 -26.97
C LEU A 544 56.50 50.58 -26.35
N SER A 545 55.48 50.20 -27.13
CA SER A 545 54.39 49.29 -26.72
C SER A 545 54.85 47.83 -26.55
N ALA A 546 54.24 47.10 -25.62
CA ALA A 546 54.63 45.72 -25.26
C ALA A 546 54.41 44.70 -26.40
N ALA A 547 55.15 43.58 -26.36
CA ALA A 547 55.26 42.58 -27.42
C ALA A 547 53.99 41.73 -27.74
N ASP A 548 52.87 41.97 -27.06
CA ASP A 548 51.57 41.32 -27.31
C ASP A 548 50.48 42.38 -27.54
N THR A 549 50.86 43.61 -27.91
CA THR A 549 49.90 44.68 -28.19
C THR A 549 49.41 44.55 -29.62
N VAL A 550 48.11 44.29 -29.85
CA VAL A 550 47.53 44.14 -31.20
C VAL A 550 47.70 45.45 -31.97
N CYS A 551 48.44 45.39 -33.07
CA CYS A 551 48.69 46.54 -33.94
C CYS A 551 47.91 46.47 -35.26
N ARG A 552 47.39 45.29 -35.62
CA ARG A 552 46.36 45.12 -36.65
C ARG A 552 45.40 43.99 -36.27
N ALA A 553 44.11 44.29 -36.32
CA ALA A 553 43.05 43.30 -36.09
C ALA A 553 42.79 42.46 -37.34
N SER A 554 42.27 41.25 -37.17
CA SER A 554 41.91 40.36 -38.28
C SER A 554 40.75 40.93 -39.10
N ALA A 555 40.88 40.92 -40.43
CA ALA A 555 39.89 41.44 -41.37
C ALA A 555 38.85 40.39 -41.81
N ALA A 556 39.14 39.09 -41.61
CA ALA A 556 38.26 37.97 -41.98
C ALA A 556 38.53 36.74 -41.09
N PRO A 557 37.64 35.71 -41.08
CA PRO A 557 37.75 34.57 -40.15
C PRO A 557 39.01 33.72 -40.28
N CYS A 558 39.70 33.76 -41.43
CA CYS A 558 40.98 33.10 -41.65
C CYS A 558 42.18 34.05 -41.70
N ASP A 559 42.01 35.27 -41.17
CA ASP A 559 43.06 36.27 -41.03
C ASP A 559 43.56 36.31 -39.58
N ALA A 560 44.87 36.34 -39.35
CA ALA A 560 45.41 36.43 -37.98
C ALA A 560 45.57 37.91 -37.58
N ALA A 561 45.45 38.19 -36.28
CA ALA A 561 45.76 39.52 -35.76
C ALA A 561 47.26 39.61 -35.40
N GLU A 562 47.93 40.68 -35.80
CA GLU A 562 49.34 40.91 -35.50
C GLU A 562 49.54 41.79 -34.29
N HIS A 563 50.60 41.45 -33.58
CA HIS A 563 50.96 42.07 -32.33
C HIS A 563 52.35 42.70 -32.50
N CYS A 564 52.56 43.82 -31.81
CA CYS A 564 53.85 44.51 -31.73
C CYS A 564 54.93 43.59 -31.20
N THR A 565 56.20 43.77 -31.53
CA THR A 565 57.28 42.90 -31.03
C THR A 565 57.96 43.42 -29.76
N GLY A 566 57.57 44.60 -29.28
CA GLY A 566 58.20 45.30 -28.15
C GLY A 566 59.56 45.93 -28.45
N THR A 567 60.05 45.81 -29.69
CA THR A 567 61.40 46.23 -30.08
C THR A 567 61.42 47.26 -31.22
N GLY A 568 60.27 47.61 -31.80
CA GLY A 568 60.14 48.63 -32.84
C GLY A 568 58.71 49.20 -32.95
N ALA A 569 58.60 50.38 -33.56
CA ALA A 569 57.36 51.16 -33.66
C ALA A 569 56.37 50.68 -34.74
N ALA A 570 56.78 49.77 -35.63
CA ALA A 570 55.96 49.27 -36.76
C ALA A 570 55.34 47.89 -36.48
N CYS A 571 54.12 47.67 -36.99
CA CYS A 571 53.42 46.39 -36.89
C CYS A 571 54.02 45.36 -37.86
N PRO A 572 54.12 44.07 -37.48
CA PRO A 572 54.49 43.01 -38.40
C PRO A 572 53.53 42.88 -39.60
N PRO A 573 53.99 42.33 -40.74
CA PRO A 573 53.15 42.18 -41.92
C PRO A 573 52.15 41.02 -41.80
N ASP A 574 50.90 41.25 -42.24
CA ASP A 574 50.23 40.41 -43.25
C ASP A 574 50.09 38.88 -43.01
N ALA A 575 49.71 38.34 -41.85
CA ALA A 575 49.69 36.88 -41.65
C ALA A 575 48.28 36.24 -41.67
N LEU A 576 48.08 35.26 -42.56
CA LEU A 576 46.87 34.42 -42.55
C LEU A 576 46.89 33.39 -41.41
N SER A 577 45.70 33.06 -40.90
CA SER A 577 45.53 31.98 -39.92
C SER A 577 46.04 30.64 -40.45
N ARG A 578 46.69 29.85 -39.59
CA ARG A 578 47.31 28.56 -39.96
C ARG A 578 46.29 27.60 -40.57
N ALA A 579 46.73 26.79 -41.55
CA ALA A 579 45.91 25.73 -42.11
C ALA A 579 45.41 24.77 -41.01
N GLY A 580 44.10 24.53 -40.95
CA GLY A 580 43.44 23.74 -39.90
C GLY A 580 42.77 24.57 -38.78
N THR A 581 42.95 25.90 -38.75
CA THR A 581 42.21 26.77 -37.82
C THR A 581 40.73 26.79 -38.19
N VAL A 582 39.84 26.44 -37.26
CA VAL A 582 38.38 26.41 -37.50
C VAL A 582 37.88 27.84 -37.71
N CYS A 583 37.34 28.10 -38.89
CA CYS A 583 36.79 29.41 -39.25
C CYS A 583 35.26 29.43 -39.26
N ARG A 584 34.62 28.26 -39.38
CA ARG A 584 33.20 28.06 -39.08
C ARG A 584 33.02 26.75 -38.32
N PRO A 585 32.49 26.77 -37.08
CA PRO A 585 32.16 25.54 -36.37
C PRO A 585 30.93 24.87 -36.99
N ALA A 586 30.86 23.54 -36.88
CA ALA A 586 29.68 22.77 -37.29
C ALA A 586 28.44 23.21 -36.48
N THR A 587 27.32 23.41 -37.17
CA THR A 587 26.04 23.84 -36.58
C THR A 587 25.15 22.67 -36.10
N GLY A 588 25.61 21.42 -36.26
CA GLY A 588 24.93 20.21 -35.79
C GLY A 588 25.59 18.92 -36.29
N ALA A 589 25.01 17.76 -35.98
CA ALA A 589 25.57 16.44 -36.28
C ALA A 589 25.65 16.11 -37.80
N CYS A 590 24.97 16.89 -38.65
CA CYS A 590 25.01 16.75 -40.11
C CYS A 590 25.80 17.87 -40.80
N ASP A 591 26.60 18.62 -40.05
CA ASP A 591 27.43 19.72 -40.55
C ASP A 591 28.91 19.43 -40.33
N VAL A 592 29.77 19.82 -41.27
CA VAL A 592 31.22 19.72 -41.13
C VAL A 592 31.76 21.07 -40.67
N ALA A 593 32.73 21.07 -39.75
CA ALA A 593 33.43 22.31 -39.39
C ALA A 593 34.44 22.67 -40.49
N GLU A 594 34.35 23.87 -41.05
CA GLU A 594 35.33 24.35 -42.02
C GLU A 594 36.55 24.94 -41.33
N THR A 595 37.70 24.59 -41.88
CA THR A 595 38.98 25.06 -41.43
C THR A 595 39.65 25.89 -42.50
N CYS A 596 40.42 26.88 -42.07
CA CYS A 596 41.25 27.68 -42.94
C CYS A 596 42.21 26.77 -43.70
N THR A 597 42.36 27.03 -44.99
CA THR A 597 43.31 26.31 -45.85
C THR A 597 44.73 26.87 -45.75
N GLY A 598 44.88 28.04 -45.10
CA GLY A 598 46.13 28.81 -45.04
C GLY A 598 46.49 29.53 -46.35
N ALA A 599 45.64 29.46 -47.38
CA ALA A 599 45.88 30.06 -48.70
C ALA A 599 45.05 31.34 -48.97
N GLY A 600 44.05 31.63 -48.14
CA GLY A 600 43.20 32.83 -48.27
C GLY A 600 42.57 33.23 -46.93
N SER A 601 42.11 34.48 -46.85
CA SER A 601 41.54 35.08 -45.63
C SER A 601 40.06 34.75 -45.40
N ALA A 602 39.37 34.21 -46.41
CA ALA A 602 37.98 33.76 -46.32
C ALA A 602 37.88 32.28 -45.92
N CYS A 603 36.88 31.95 -45.10
CA CYS A 603 36.55 30.57 -44.76
C CYS A 603 36.01 29.83 -46.00
N PRO A 604 36.33 28.54 -46.21
CA PRO A 604 35.72 27.74 -47.26
C PRO A 604 34.19 27.72 -47.19
N SER A 605 33.53 27.44 -48.30
CA SER A 605 32.07 27.33 -48.37
C SER A 605 31.56 26.18 -47.49
N ASP A 606 30.40 26.39 -46.86
CA ASP A 606 29.72 25.43 -45.98
C ASP A 606 29.50 24.06 -46.65
N VAL A 607 30.03 22.99 -46.03
CA VAL A 607 29.92 21.59 -46.48
C VAL A 607 29.08 20.78 -45.49
N LYS A 608 27.98 20.18 -45.98
CA LYS A 608 27.14 19.27 -45.20
C LYS A 608 27.60 17.82 -45.30
N VAL A 609 27.32 17.05 -44.25
CA VAL A 609 27.59 15.60 -44.21
C VAL A 609 26.75 14.90 -45.29
N PRO A 610 27.31 13.95 -46.07
CA PRO A 610 26.59 13.28 -47.16
C PRO A 610 25.29 12.61 -46.73
N ALA A 611 24.29 12.63 -47.63
CA ALA A 611 23.01 11.98 -47.40
C ALA A 611 23.19 10.48 -47.12
N GLY A 612 22.53 9.97 -46.08
CA GLY A 612 22.65 8.57 -45.66
C GLY A 612 23.72 8.30 -44.59
N THR A 613 24.36 9.34 -44.05
CA THR A 613 25.25 9.20 -42.88
C THR A 613 24.41 9.22 -41.60
N VAL A 614 24.55 8.24 -40.72
CA VAL A 614 23.79 8.16 -39.46
C VAL A 614 24.19 9.32 -38.56
N CYS A 615 23.23 10.18 -38.23
CA CYS A 615 23.42 11.30 -37.31
C CYS A 615 22.87 11.03 -35.91
N ARG A 616 21.91 10.11 -35.78
CA ARG A 616 21.49 9.54 -34.50
C ARG A 616 21.26 8.03 -34.67
N PRO A 617 21.95 7.18 -33.89
CA PRO A 617 21.68 5.75 -33.89
C PRO A 617 20.34 5.44 -33.21
N SER A 618 19.72 4.32 -33.57
CA SER A 618 18.52 3.82 -32.88
C SER A 618 18.81 3.52 -31.42
N GLY A 619 18.00 4.07 -30.51
CA GLY A 619 18.06 3.88 -29.06
C GLY A 619 17.31 2.64 -28.55
N GLY A 620 16.72 1.82 -29.42
CA GLY A 620 15.99 0.61 -29.03
C GLY A 620 15.18 -0.01 -30.17
N VAL A 621 14.54 -1.16 -29.89
CA VAL A 621 13.77 -1.93 -30.89
C VAL A 621 12.58 -1.17 -31.51
N CYS A 622 12.12 -0.10 -30.85
CA CYS A 622 11.05 0.77 -31.32
C CYS A 622 11.53 2.12 -31.85
N ASP A 623 12.84 2.29 -32.05
CA ASP A 623 13.45 3.54 -32.50
C ASP A 623 14.09 3.41 -33.88
N VAL A 624 13.92 4.42 -34.74
CA VAL A 624 14.51 4.46 -36.08
C VAL A 624 15.82 5.23 -36.02
N ALA A 625 16.88 4.73 -36.65
CA ALA A 625 18.10 5.51 -36.81
C ALA A 625 17.90 6.63 -37.86
N GLU A 626 18.28 7.86 -37.54
CA GLU A 626 18.18 8.99 -38.47
C GLU A 626 19.48 9.21 -39.23
N LEU A 627 19.31 9.59 -40.49
CA LEU A 627 20.37 9.82 -41.44
C LEU A 627 20.31 11.27 -41.91
N CYS A 628 21.48 11.87 -42.12
CA CYS A 628 21.59 13.18 -42.75
C CYS A 628 20.94 13.18 -44.13
N ASP A 629 20.33 14.30 -44.50
CA ASP A 629 19.69 14.49 -45.82
C ASP A 629 20.64 15.07 -46.88
N GLY A 630 21.87 15.44 -46.47
CA GLY A 630 22.88 16.05 -47.34
C GLY A 630 22.72 17.55 -47.58
N THR A 631 21.75 18.20 -46.94
CA THR A 631 21.37 19.60 -47.17
C THR A 631 21.21 20.42 -45.88
N SER A 632 20.80 19.79 -44.77
CA SER A 632 20.63 20.44 -43.48
C SER A 632 21.82 20.15 -42.54
N GLY A 633 22.14 21.10 -41.65
CA GLY A 633 23.18 20.94 -40.63
C GLY A 633 22.72 20.14 -39.40
N SER A 634 21.41 19.92 -39.28
CA SER A 634 20.77 19.25 -38.15
C SER A 634 20.31 17.86 -38.57
N CYS A 635 20.28 16.92 -37.63
CA CYS A 635 19.67 15.61 -37.88
C CYS A 635 18.15 15.79 -38.07
N PRO A 636 17.49 15.03 -38.96
CA PRO A 636 16.02 15.02 -39.04
C PRO A 636 15.37 14.71 -37.69
N PHE A 637 14.10 15.09 -37.53
CA PHE A 637 13.36 14.84 -36.29
C PHE A 637 13.34 13.35 -35.95
N ASP A 638 13.44 13.06 -34.64
CA ASP A 638 13.40 11.71 -34.06
C ASP A 638 12.13 10.97 -34.51
N ARG A 639 12.32 9.82 -35.16
CA ARG A 639 11.22 8.96 -35.61
C ARG A 639 11.23 7.65 -34.81
N VAL A 640 10.13 7.39 -34.14
CA VAL A 640 9.84 6.10 -33.51
C VAL A 640 8.93 5.25 -34.39
N PHE A 641 9.05 3.93 -34.30
CA PHE A 641 8.18 3.01 -35.01
C PHE A 641 6.73 3.14 -34.52
N THR A 642 5.79 3.09 -35.47
CA THR A 642 4.34 3.15 -35.19
C THR A 642 3.85 1.88 -34.49
N SER A 643 2.64 1.92 -33.92
CA SER A 643 2.00 0.76 -33.26
C SER A 643 1.64 -0.43 -34.15
N ALA A 644 1.96 -0.37 -35.45
CA ALA A 644 1.92 -1.52 -36.34
C ALA A 644 3.17 -2.41 -36.24
N VAL A 645 4.25 -1.95 -35.61
CA VAL A 645 5.52 -2.70 -35.51
C VAL A 645 5.54 -3.51 -34.23
N GLN A 646 5.53 -4.83 -34.40
CA GLN A 646 5.69 -5.79 -33.32
C GLN A 646 7.14 -5.75 -32.82
N CYS A 647 7.33 -5.46 -31.53
CA CYS A 647 8.66 -5.38 -30.91
C CYS A 647 8.99 -6.60 -30.06
N ARG A 648 7.98 -7.37 -29.61
CA ARG A 648 8.12 -8.67 -28.97
C ARG A 648 6.99 -9.61 -29.40
N ALA A 649 7.26 -10.90 -29.44
CA ALA A 649 6.27 -11.93 -29.75
C ALA A 649 5.74 -12.59 -28.48
N ALA A 650 4.45 -12.94 -28.51
CA ALA A 650 3.78 -13.71 -27.48
C ALA A 650 4.54 -15.01 -27.17
N ALA A 651 4.79 -15.28 -25.89
CA ALA A 651 5.37 -16.52 -25.40
C ALA A 651 4.46 -17.26 -24.40
N GLY A 652 3.34 -17.81 -24.88
CA GLY A 652 2.52 -18.75 -24.11
C GLY A 652 1.04 -18.39 -24.08
N GLY A 653 0.31 -19.00 -23.14
CA GLY A 653 -1.14 -18.77 -22.96
C GLY A 653 -1.47 -17.48 -22.22
N CYS A 654 -0.56 -17.00 -21.35
CA CYS A 654 -0.73 -15.75 -20.61
C CYS A 654 0.07 -14.59 -21.20
N ASP A 655 1.01 -14.79 -22.13
CA ASP A 655 1.82 -13.73 -22.75
C ASP A 655 1.26 -13.32 -24.12
N VAL A 656 1.01 -12.03 -24.32
CA VAL A 656 0.51 -11.44 -25.58
C VAL A 656 1.58 -10.61 -26.30
N ALA A 657 1.59 -10.65 -27.64
CA ALA A 657 2.59 -9.95 -28.43
C ALA A 657 2.50 -8.41 -28.29
N GLU A 658 3.63 -7.77 -28.02
CA GLU A 658 3.72 -6.32 -27.84
C GLU A 658 4.16 -5.58 -29.08
N PHE A 659 3.55 -4.40 -29.24
CA PHE A 659 3.79 -3.49 -30.33
C PHE A 659 4.36 -2.18 -29.80
N CYS A 660 5.13 -1.48 -30.63
CA CYS A 660 5.62 -0.15 -30.29
C CYS A 660 4.46 0.80 -29.99
N THR A 661 4.63 1.78 -29.10
CA THR A 661 3.53 2.71 -28.74
C THR A 661 3.39 3.88 -29.71
N GLY A 662 4.37 4.07 -30.60
CA GLY A 662 4.51 5.31 -31.37
C GLY A 662 4.98 6.51 -30.54
N THR A 663 5.38 6.31 -29.27
CA THR A 663 5.78 7.39 -28.36
C THR A 663 7.14 7.19 -27.68
N GLY A 664 7.75 6.00 -27.76
CA GLY A 664 9.01 5.69 -27.08
C GLY A 664 9.91 4.70 -27.83
N ALA A 665 11.20 4.71 -27.49
CA ALA A 665 12.25 3.91 -28.13
C ALA A 665 12.26 2.43 -27.68
N THR A 666 11.60 2.11 -26.56
CA THR A 666 11.54 0.77 -25.97
C THR A 666 10.18 0.11 -26.23
N CYS A 667 10.18 -1.22 -26.31
CA CYS A 667 8.94 -1.99 -26.27
C CYS A 667 8.24 -1.78 -24.91
N PRO A 668 6.90 -1.72 -24.85
CA PRO A 668 6.17 -1.69 -23.58
C PRO A 668 6.60 -2.81 -22.62
N PRO A 669 6.57 -2.57 -21.29
CA PRO A 669 6.79 -3.64 -20.33
C PRO A 669 5.66 -4.67 -20.42
N ASP A 670 6.07 -5.94 -20.36
CA ASP A 670 5.22 -7.12 -20.33
C ASP A 670 4.42 -7.15 -19.02
N ASN A 671 3.11 -7.36 -19.12
CA ASN A 671 2.16 -7.18 -18.03
C ASN A 671 1.19 -8.35 -17.88
N THR A 672 1.55 -9.55 -18.35
CA THR A 672 0.65 -10.70 -18.30
C THR A 672 1.40 -12.02 -17.99
N GLY A 673 1.84 -12.15 -16.73
CA GLY A 673 2.34 -13.40 -16.17
C GLY A 673 1.23 -14.25 -15.54
N ASP A 674 1.62 -15.39 -15.02
CA ASP A 674 0.92 -16.14 -13.97
C ASP A 674 1.99 -16.32 -12.87
N LEU A 675 2.05 -15.34 -11.96
CA LEU A 675 3.17 -15.15 -11.05
C LEU A 675 3.21 -16.24 -9.95
N ASP A 676 2.06 -16.81 -9.58
CA ASP A 676 1.98 -17.85 -8.56
C ASP A 676 1.75 -19.27 -9.11
N GLY A 677 1.48 -19.40 -10.41
CA GLY A 677 1.43 -20.65 -11.13
C GLY A 677 0.13 -21.44 -10.91
N ASP A 678 -0.96 -20.77 -10.54
CA ASP A 678 -2.24 -21.42 -10.27
C ASP A 678 -3.08 -21.69 -11.53
N GLY A 679 -2.65 -21.19 -12.68
CA GLY A 679 -3.29 -21.38 -13.98
C GLY A 679 -4.25 -20.26 -14.38
N VAL A 680 -4.38 -19.20 -13.57
CA VAL A 680 -5.08 -17.95 -13.90
C VAL A 680 -4.04 -16.88 -14.19
N CYS A 681 -4.17 -16.17 -15.32
CA CYS A 681 -3.21 -15.11 -15.65
C CYS A 681 -3.40 -13.92 -14.70
N ASP A 682 -2.33 -13.25 -14.26
CA ASP A 682 -2.31 -12.16 -13.26
C ASP A 682 -3.37 -11.07 -13.50
N ALA A 683 -3.70 -10.79 -14.77
CA ALA A 683 -4.68 -9.78 -15.14
C ALA A 683 -6.16 -10.19 -14.86
N GLN A 684 -6.39 -11.48 -14.64
CA GLN A 684 -7.68 -12.11 -14.36
C GLN A 684 -7.68 -12.81 -12.99
N ASP A 685 -6.53 -12.77 -12.30
CA ASP A 685 -6.31 -13.40 -11.02
C ASP A 685 -6.64 -12.41 -9.89
N ASN A 686 -7.55 -12.79 -9.00
CA ASN A 686 -7.91 -12.01 -7.82
C ASN A 686 -6.89 -12.15 -6.67
N CYS A 687 -5.91 -13.04 -6.80
CA CYS A 687 -4.73 -13.11 -5.95
C CYS A 687 -3.43 -13.37 -6.74
N PRO A 688 -2.93 -12.39 -7.54
CA PRO A 688 -1.80 -12.57 -8.48
C PRO A 688 -0.47 -13.08 -7.89
N ALA A 689 -0.34 -13.22 -6.58
CA ALA A 689 0.89 -13.70 -5.94
C ALA A 689 0.62 -14.83 -4.93
N THR A 690 -0.61 -15.35 -4.84
CA THR A 690 -1.02 -16.38 -3.89
C THR A 690 -2.00 -17.34 -4.56
N SER A 691 -1.45 -18.49 -4.97
CA SER A 691 -2.15 -19.50 -5.75
C SER A 691 -3.54 -19.83 -5.20
N ASN A 692 -4.57 -19.56 -6.00
CA ASN A 692 -5.98 -19.82 -5.72
C ASN A 692 -6.75 -20.08 -7.02
N ALA A 693 -6.47 -21.21 -7.66
CA ALA A 693 -7.06 -21.57 -8.96
C ALA A 693 -8.60 -21.56 -9.01
N ASP A 694 -9.27 -21.59 -7.86
CA ASP A 694 -10.73 -21.49 -7.72
C ASP A 694 -11.26 -20.06 -7.68
N GLN A 695 -10.38 -19.06 -7.53
CA GLN A 695 -10.65 -17.63 -7.54
C GLN A 695 -11.74 -17.23 -6.53
N SER A 696 -11.79 -17.93 -5.38
CA SER A 696 -12.78 -17.68 -4.33
C SER A 696 -12.64 -16.25 -3.78
N ASP A 697 -13.74 -15.50 -3.79
CA ASP A 697 -13.89 -14.16 -3.24
C ASP A 697 -15.29 -14.09 -2.61
N ARG A 698 -15.38 -14.32 -1.29
CA ARG A 698 -16.67 -14.47 -0.61
C ARG A 698 -17.37 -13.15 -0.36
N ASP A 699 -16.63 -12.05 -0.25
CA ASP A 699 -17.19 -10.72 0.00
C ASP A 699 -17.42 -9.90 -1.28
N GLY A 700 -16.89 -10.38 -2.41
CA GLY A 700 -17.11 -9.86 -3.76
C GLY A 700 -16.35 -8.56 -4.05
N ASN A 701 -15.28 -8.27 -3.29
CA ASN A 701 -14.54 -7.03 -3.41
C ASN A 701 -13.47 -7.05 -4.53
N GLY A 702 -13.26 -8.20 -5.19
CA GLY A 702 -12.31 -8.40 -6.27
C GLY A 702 -10.92 -8.83 -5.82
N VAL A 703 -10.69 -9.02 -4.51
CA VAL A 703 -9.49 -9.62 -3.92
C VAL A 703 -9.86 -11.02 -3.44
N GLY A 704 -9.07 -12.03 -3.82
CA GLY A 704 -9.39 -13.41 -3.44
C GLY A 704 -9.17 -13.68 -1.95
N ASP A 705 -9.98 -14.61 -1.42
CA ASP A 705 -9.93 -15.04 -0.02
C ASP A 705 -8.54 -15.54 0.41
N ALA A 706 -7.73 -16.00 -0.54
CA ALA A 706 -6.40 -16.57 -0.30
C ALA A 706 -5.35 -15.49 0.03
N CYS A 707 -5.46 -14.31 -0.57
CA CYS A 707 -4.53 -13.19 -0.39
C CYS A 707 -5.12 -12.06 0.47
N GLU A 708 -6.40 -12.14 0.80
CA GLU A 708 -7.07 -11.19 1.69
C GLU A 708 -6.79 -11.50 3.17
N ALA A 709 -6.38 -10.48 3.93
CA ALA A 709 -6.08 -10.64 5.35
C ALA A 709 -7.33 -10.75 6.23
N CYS A 710 -8.46 -10.23 5.73
CA CYS A 710 -9.74 -10.17 6.41
C CYS A 710 -10.88 -10.46 5.44
N THR A 711 -11.32 -11.72 5.34
CA THR A 711 -12.24 -12.19 4.30
C THR A 711 -13.71 -11.75 4.47
N ASN A 712 -13.99 -10.76 5.32
CA ASN A 712 -15.28 -10.12 5.61
C ASN A 712 -16.56 -10.98 5.51
N VAL A 713 -16.47 -12.29 5.77
CA VAL A 713 -17.52 -13.29 5.51
C VAL A 713 -18.82 -12.99 6.30
N ALA A 714 -18.78 -12.02 7.22
CA ALA A 714 -19.93 -11.50 7.94
C ALA A 714 -19.85 -9.98 8.21
N GLY A 715 -19.85 -9.12 7.19
CA GLY A 715 -20.19 -7.68 7.33
C GLY A 715 -19.48 -6.92 8.48
N VAL A 716 -18.22 -7.26 8.76
CA VAL A 716 -17.47 -6.69 9.88
C VAL A 716 -16.91 -5.32 9.49
N PHE A 717 -17.73 -4.30 9.64
CA PHE A 717 -17.30 -2.93 9.43
C PHE A 717 -16.71 -2.36 10.72
N MET A 718 -15.51 -1.78 10.62
CA MET A 718 -15.03 -0.92 11.69
C MET A 718 -15.82 0.40 11.69
N THR A 719 -16.15 0.89 12.88
CA THR A 719 -16.83 2.17 13.11
C THR A 719 -15.98 3.07 14.01
N ASN A 720 -16.27 4.38 13.99
CA ASN A 720 -15.52 5.38 14.77
C ASN A 720 -13.99 5.32 14.54
N VAL A 721 -13.58 4.96 13.32
CA VAL A 721 -12.20 4.68 12.98
C VAL A 721 -11.43 5.96 12.78
N ARG A 722 -10.24 6.04 13.38
CA ARG A 722 -9.31 7.15 13.19
C ARG A 722 -7.92 6.59 12.90
N VAL A 723 -7.37 6.99 11.76
CA VAL A 723 -5.97 6.78 11.40
C VAL A 723 -5.25 8.12 11.37
N VAL A 724 -4.17 8.26 12.13
CA VAL A 724 -3.31 9.44 12.12
C VAL A 724 -1.86 8.99 11.95
N ILE A 725 -1.26 9.39 10.83
CA ILE A 725 0.16 9.17 10.56
C ILE A 725 0.85 10.54 10.61
N GLY A 726 1.76 10.73 11.55
CA GLY A 726 2.40 12.01 11.81
C GLY A 726 3.91 11.92 11.75
N ARG A 727 4.55 13.08 11.48
CA ARG A 727 5.99 13.21 11.25
C ARG A 727 6.47 12.51 9.98
N LEU A 728 5.70 12.62 8.91
CA LEU A 728 6.07 12.12 7.57
C LEU A 728 7.25 12.90 6.92
N ASN A 729 8.00 13.69 7.68
CA ASN A 729 9.09 14.52 7.20
C ASN A 729 10.43 13.93 7.64
N THR A 730 11.47 14.12 6.83
CA THR A 730 12.84 13.64 7.11
C THR A 730 13.35 14.10 8.48
N PRO A 731 14.05 13.23 9.25
CA PRO A 731 14.64 11.96 8.82
C PRO A 731 13.63 10.79 8.80
N PRO A 732 13.73 9.86 7.84
CA PRO A 732 12.94 8.62 7.86
C PRO A 732 13.11 7.84 9.17
N GLY A 733 12.02 7.27 9.70
CA GLY A 733 12.05 6.40 10.88
C GLY A 733 11.66 7.06 12.21
N ASP A 734 11.15 8.30 12.20
CA ASP A 734 10.64 9.02 13.38
C ASP A 734 9.09 9.14 13.42
N ASP A 735 8.44 8.49 12.45
CA ASP A 735 7.03 8.56 12.18
C ASP A 735 6.20 7.97 13.33
N LYS A 736 4.98 8.49 13.46
CA LYS A 736 4.01 8.09 14.49
C LYS A 736 2.73 7.60 13.85
N LEU A 737 2.22 6.47 14.34
CA LEU A 737 0.94 5.90 13.94
C LEU A 737 -0.01 5.92 15.12
N LEU A 738 -1.24 6.36 14.90
CA LEU A 738 -2.39 6.09 15.75
C LEU A 738 -3.49 5.48 14.87
N PHE A 739 -3.89 4.25 15.16
CA PHE A 739 -5.00 3.58 14.52
C PHE A 739 -5.95 3.08 15.62
N GLN A 740 -7.15 3.65 15.70
CA GLN A 740 -8.12 3.32 16.74
C GLN A 740 -9.52 3.27 16.16
N GLY A 741 -10.40 2.50 16.78
CA GLY A 741 -11.78 2.36 16.33
C GLY A 741 -12.53 1.35 17.17
N GLU A 742 -13.71 1.01 16.70
CA GLU A 742 -14.59 -0.02 17.23
C GLU A 742 -14.96 -0.98 16.09
N MET A 743 -15.10 -2.27 16.39
CA MET A 743 -15.41 -3.31 15.41
C MET A 743 -16.36 -4.32 16.03
N VAL A 744 -17.22 -4.92 15.23
CA VAL A 744 -18.13 -5.98 15.67
C VAL A 744 -17.73 -7.26 14.96
N ILE A 745 -17.10 -8.17 15.69
CA ILE A 745 -16.67 -9.48 15.14
C ILE A 745 -17.71 -10.56 15.46
N PRO A 746 -17.72 -11.68 14.72
CA PRO A 746 -18.61 -12.80 14.98
C PRO A 746 -18.62 -13.23 16.46
N PHE A 747 -19.80 -13.43 17.01
CA PHE A 747 -20.01 -13.83 18.40
C PHE A 747 -20.89 -15.09 18.48
N PRO A 748 -20.59 -16.07 19.35
CA PRO A 748 -19.45 -16.13 20.27
C PRO A 748 -18.11 -16.27 19.55
N TYR A 749 -17.04 -15.70 20.12
CA TYR A 749 -15.68 -15.77 19.54
C TYR A 749 -15.25 -17.24 19.34
N SER A 750 -14.87 -17.58 18.11
CA SER A 750 -14.45 -18.92 17.73
C SER A 750 -13.32 -18.83 16.71
N PRO A 751 -12.05 -19.06 17.11
CA PRO A 751 -11.58 -19.46 18.44
C PRO A 751 -11.80 -18.38 19.53
N PRO A 752 -11.68 -18.69 20.84
CA PRO A 752 -11.77 -17.66 21.86
C PRO A 752 -10.74 -16.55 21.63
N LEU A 753 -11.19 -15.29 21.67
CA LEU A 753 -10.32 -14.12 21.50
C LEU A 753 -9.22 -14.10 22.57
N ASP A 754 -7.99 -14.48 22.18
CA ASP A 754 -6.81 -14.46 23.06
C ASP A 754 -5.56 -13.93 22.34
N PRO A 755 -5.39 -12.60 22.29
CA PRO A 755 -4.19 -11.96 21.77
C PRO A 755 -2.90 -12.33 22.53
N VAL A 756 -3.00 -12.85 23.77
CA VAL A 756 -1.82 -13.32 24.51
C VAL A 756 -1.29 -14.60 23.89
N ALA A 757 -2.16 -15.48 23.40
CA ALA A 757 -1.77 -16.70 22.72
C ALA A 757 -1.44 -16.44 21.24
N ASN A 758 -2.33 -15.75 20.54
CA ASN A 758 -2.32 -15.70 19.07
C ASN A 758 -1.62 -14.44 18.51
N GLY A 759 -1.50 -13.38 19.31
CA GLY A 759 -1.01 -12.09 18.82
C GLY A 759 -2.05 -11.35 17.99
N VAL A 760 -1.60 -10.35 17.21
CA VAL A 760 -2.44 -9.62 16.24
C VAL A 760 -1.61 -9.19 15.05
N ARG A 761 -2.24 -8.90 13.92
CA ARG A 761 -1.58 -8.26 12.77
C ARG A 761 -2.26 -6.95 12.43
N VAL A 762 -1.44 -5.92 12.17
CA VAL A 762 -1.90 -4.57 11.80
C VAL A 762 -1.44 -4.30 10.38
N LEU A 763 -2.39 -4.01 9.48
CA LEU A 763 -2.10 -3.63 8.11
C LEU A 763 -2.62 -2.23 7.80
N VAL A 764 -1.85 -1.48 7.02
CA VAL A 764 -2.30 -0.25 6.36
C VAL A 764 -1.79 -0.29 4.92
N ASN A 765 -2.70 -0.31 3.96
CA ASN A 765 -2.42 -0.31 2.53
C ASN A 765 -2.78 1.05 1.92
N ASP A 766 -2.02 1.47 0.92
CA ASP A 766 -2.37 2.62 0.09
C ASP A 766 -3.19 2.22 -1.16
N ALA A 767 -3.52 3.21 -1.98
CA ALA A 767 -4.30 3.05 -3.21
C ALA A 767 -3.70 2.08 -4.23
N SER A 768 -2.39 1.86 -4.18
CA SER A 768 -1.67 0.95 -5.08
C SER A 768 -1.57 -0.48 -4.52
N GLY A 769 -2.09 -0.72 -3.32
CA GLY A 769 -1.90 -1.97 -2.59
C GLY A 769 -0.54 -2.06 -1.88
N THR A 770 0.24 -0.98 -1.84
CA THR A 770 1.53 -0.98 -1.14
C THR A 770 1.30 -1.00 0.37
N LYS A 771 1.97 -1.93 1.05
CA LYS A 771 1.88 -2.13 2.51
C LYS A 771 2.69 -1.07 3.26
N VAL A 772 2.03 0.03 3.63
CA VAL A 772 2.58 1.13 4.45
C VAL A 772 2.90 0.63 5.86
N VAL A 773 2.05 -0.25 6.39
CA VAL A 773 2.26 -0.98 7.64
C VAL A 773 1.87 -2.43 7.39
N ASP A 774 2.75 -3.37 7.72
CA ASP A 774 2.41 -4.80 7.84
C ASP A 774 3.17 -5.34 9.06
N ALA A 775 2.53 -5.29 10.23
CA ALA A 775 3.14 -5.63 11.50
C ALA A 775 2.39 -6.78 12.16
N THR A 776 2.99 -7.98 12.12
CA THR A 776 2.52 -9.14 12.89
C THR A 776 3.15 -9.11 14.28
N ILE A 777 2.35 -8.79 15.29
CA ILE A 777 2.75 -8.76 16.69
C ILE A 777 2.48 -10.14 17.28
N PRO A 778 3.51 -10.89 17.70
CA PRO A 778 3.33 -12.23 18.21
C PRO A 778 2.57 -12.23 19.54
N GLY A 779 1.96 -13.38 19.85
CA GLY A 779 1.54 -13.70 21.21
C GLY A 779 2.73 -13.77 22.17
N GLY A 780 2.43 -13.78 23.45
CA GLY A 780 3.40 -13.90 24.55
C GLY A 780 3.06 -12.99 25.71
N ALA A 781 3.08 -13.53 26.94
CA ALA A 781 2.87 -12.74 28.14
C ALA A 781 3.96 -11.65 28.31
N PHE A 782 3.59 -10.53 28.91
CA PHE A 782 4.50 -9.40 29.13
C PHE A 782 5.66 -9.79 30.03
N ASP A 783 6.87 -9.70 29.49
CA ASP A 783 8.10 -9.90 30.22
C ASP A 783 8.69 -8.54 30.64
N ALA A 784 8.86 -8.36 31.95
CA ALA A 784 9.41 -7.15 32.53
C ALA A 784 10.91 -6.95 32.22
N ALA A 785 11.65 -8.02 31.96
CA ALA A 785 13.09 -7.95 31.65
C ALA A 785 13.35 -7.40 30.25
N THR A 786 12.59 -7.88 29.26
CA THR A 786 12.64 -7.38 27.88
C THR A 786 11.76 -6.14 27.66
N GLY A 787 10.75 -5.94 28.51
CA GLY A 787 9.78 -4.85 28.40
C GLY A 787 8.79 -5.03 27.25
N VAL A 788 8.57 -6.28 26.82
CA VAL A 788 7.74 -6.65 25.66
C VAL A 788 6.70 -7.71 26.04
N GLY A 789 5.51 -7.61 25.47
CA GLY A 789 4.49 -8.67 25.46
C GLY A 789 3.10 -8.17 25.88
N TRP A 790 2.19 -9.11 26.09
CA TRP A 790 0.77 -8.89 26.34
C TRP A 790 0.41 -9.02 27.83
N THR A 791 -0.55 -8.21 28.25
CA THR A 791 -1.21 -8.33 29.54
C THR A 791 -2.71 -8.44 29.30
N ALA A 792 -3.36 -9.41 29.91
CA ALA A 792 -4.82 -9.51 29.96
C ALA A 792 -5.34 -9.01 31.32
N ASP A 793 -6.55 -8.48 31.36
CA ASP A 793 -7.23 -8.24 32.63
C ASP A 793 -7.74 -9.55 33.25
N GLY A 794 -8.05 -9.53 34.55
CA GLY A 794 -8.50 -10.72 35.26
C GLY A 794 -9.89 -11.23 34.84
N THR A 795 -10.56 -10.55 33.90
CA THR A 795 -11.88 -10.91 33.38
C THR A 795 -11.84 -11.45 31.95
N GLY A 796 -10.69 -11.40 31.28
CA GLY A 796 -10.57 -11.77 29.86
C GLY A 796 -11.35 -10.83 28.94
N THR A 797 -11.47 -9.55 29.30
CA THR A 797 -12.20 -8.54 28.48
C THR A 797 -11.34 -7.39 28.02
N ALA A 798 -10.08 -7.30 28.46
CA ALA A 798 -9.15 -6.30 27.98
C ALA A 798 -7.73 -6.84 27.88
N TRP A 799 -7.08 -6.53 26.76
CA TRP A 799 -5.70 -6.92 26.47
C TRP A 799 -4.86 -5.70 26.13
N ARG A 800 -3.60 -5.72 26.55
CA ARG A 800 -2.66 -4.64 26.29
C ARG A 800 -1.31 -5.22 25.90
N TYR A 801 -0.89 -4.96 24.67
CA TYR A 801 0.48 -5.15 24.24
C TYR A 801 1.29 -3.92 24.61
N LYS A 802 2.54 -4.14 25.04
CA LYS A 802 3.51 -3.08 25.26
C LYS A 802 4.87 -3.53 24.78
N ASN A 803 5.56 -2.65 24.06
CA ASN A 803 6.98 -2.77 23.76
C ASN A 803 7.65 -1.42 24.07
N THR A 804 8.56 -1.40 25.05
CA THR A 804 9.28 -0.17 25.44
C THR A 804 10.26 0.29 24.36
N GLY A 805 10.74 -0.62 23.52
CA GLY A 805 11.80 -0.41 22.53
C GLY A 805 13.20 -0.30 23.16
N ALA A 806 13.34 -0.67 24.44
CA ALA A 806 14.62 -0.56 25.15
C ALA A 806 15.55 -1.74 24.87
N THR A 807 15.00 -2.96 24.82
CA THR A 807 15.77 -4.21 24.66
C THR A 807 15.48 -4.88 23.32
N VAL A 808 14.22 -4.86 22.89
CA VAL A 808 13.76 -5.44 21.61
C VAL A 808 13.15 -4.32 20.76
N PRO A 809 13.60 -4.10 19.52
CA PRO A 809 13.00 -3.11 18.63
C PRO A 809 11.49 -3.35 18.40
N PRO A 810 10.66 -2.30 18.29
CA PRO A 810 9.25 -2.45 17.95
C PRO A 810 9.05 -3.01 16.53
N ILE A 811 8.27 -4.08 16.39
CA ILE A 811 7.90 -4.67 15.09
C ILE A 811 7.00 -3.67 14.35
N GLY A 812 7.40 -3.27 13.14
CA GLY A 812 6.69 -2.25 12.35
C GLY A 812 6.51 -0.91 13.08
N GLY A 813 7.37 -0.58 14.05
CA GLY A 813 7.24 0.64 14.87
C GLY A 813 6.11 0.61 15.91
N ILE A 814 5.37 -0.49 16.06
CA ILE A 814 4.22 -0.62 16.97
C ILE A 814 4.69 -0.83 18.41
N LYS A 815 4.38 0.13 19.29
CA LYS A 815 4.79 0.11 20.70
C LYS A 815 3.69 -0.31 21.66
N ARG A 816 2.42 -0.13 21.27
CA ARG A 816 1.28 -0.40 22.15
C ARG A 816 0.05 -0.75 21.36
N ILE A 817 -0.62 -1.81 21.78
CA ILE A 817 -1.96 -2.18 21.31
C ILE A 817 -2.84 -2.33 22.54
N GLN A 818 -4.08 -1.87 22.45
CA GLN A 818 -5.11 -2.08 23.47
C GLN A 818 -6.34 -2.62 22.79
N LEU A 819 -6.84 -3.74 23.28
CA LEU A 819 -8.09 -4.35 22.87
C LEU A 819 -9.00 -4.40 24.09
N ARG A 820 -10.28 -4.09 23.91
CA ARG A 820 -11.26 -4.17 24.99
C ARG A 820 -12.60 -4.64 24.43
N ASP A 821 -13.06 -5.77 24.93
CA ASP A 821 -14.42 -6.23 24.74
C ASP A 821 -15.37 -5.30 25.50
N ILE A 822 -16.24 -4.65 24.74
CA ILE A 822 -17.27 -3.73 25.23
C ILE A 822 -18.68 -4.26 24.93
N SER A 823 -18.82 -5.55 24.63
CA SER A 823 -20.10 -6.19 24.31
C SER A 823 -21.16 -5.99 25.40
N ASN A 824 -20.71 -5.86 26.65
CA ASN A 824 -21.55 -5.65 27.83
C ASN A 824 -21.50 -4.22 28.39
N ALA A 825 -21.07 -3.23 27.61
CA ALA A 825 -21.00 -1.84 28.06
C ALA A 825 -22.40 -1.28 28.42
N VAL A 826 -22.49 -0.59 29.56
CA VAL A 826 -23.74 -0.03 30.08
C VAL A 826 -24.31 1.00 29.10
N GLY A 827 -25.50 0.73 28.56
CA GLY A 827 -26.22 1.61 27.62
C GLY A 827 -26.13 1.23 26.15
N ASN A 828 -25.28 0.28 25.76
CA ASN A 828 -25.17 -0.22 24.38
C ASN A 828 -24.66 -1.67 24.34
N ARG A 829 -25.56 -2.65 24.50
CA ARG A 829 -25.23 -4.08 24.47
C ARG A 829 -25.24 -4.61 23.04
N ILE A 830 -24.05 -4.76 22.46
CA ILE A 830 -23.85 -5.28 21.10
C ILE A 830 -22.91 -6.49 21.24
N PRO A 831 -23.36 -7.73 20.99
CA PRO A 831 -22.48 -8.90 21.03
C PRO A 831 -21.30 -8.77 20.07
N GLY A 832 -20.10 -9.17 20.49
CA GLY A 832 -18.89 -9.14 19.65
C GLY A 832 -18.27 -7.75 19.46
N HIS A 833 -18.72 -6.75 20.23
CA HIS A 833 -18.27 -5.38 20.08
C HIS A 833 -16.93 -5.13 20.77
N LEU A 834 -15.91 -4.84 19.99
CA LEU A 834 -14.53 -4.64 20.43
C LEU A 834 -14.07 -3.21 20.15
N LYS A 835 -13.42 -2.59 21.14
CA LYS A 835 -12.70 -1.32 20.98
C LYS A 835 -11.22 -1.58 20.88
N PHE A 836 -10.55 -0.98 19.89
CA PHE A 836 -9.11 -1.14 19.69
C PHE A 836 -8.37 0.20 19.60
N VAL A 837 -7.10 0.18 20.02
CA VAL A 837 -6.15 1.29 19.86
C VAL A 837 -4.77 0.72 19.59
N VAL A 838 -4.18 1.08 18.46
CA VAL A 838 -2.83 0.77 18.02
C VAL A 838 -2.01 2.06 17.99
N MET A 839 -0.84 2.04 18.60
CA MET A 839 0.09 3.18 18.64
C MET A 839 1.49 2.76 18.22
N GLY A 840 1.97 3.38 17.15
CA GLY A 840 3.34 3.27 16.67
C GLY A 840 4.16 4.53 16.96
N ARG A 841 5.45 4.35 17.24
CA ARG A 841 6.43 5.45 17.39
C ARG A 841 7.79 5.00 16.86
N SER A 842 8.47 5.91 16.17
CA SER A 842 9.75 5.62 15.52
C SER A 842 9.61 4.54 14.44
N GLY A 843 8.51 4.60 13.69
CA GLY A 843 8.31 3.77 12.51
C GLY A 843 8.67 4.55 11.24
N SER A 844 8.58 3.89 10.09
CA SER A 844 8.71 4.50 8.77
C SER A 844 7.44 4.12 8.00
N TYR A 845 6.55 5.08 7.81
CA TYR A 845 5.22 4.90 7.23
C TYR A 845 5.08 5.84 6.02
N PRO A 846 5.79 5.60 4.91
CA PRO A 846 5.83 6.51 3.78
C PRO A 846 4.42 6.71 3.21
N MET A 847 3.94 7.96 3.23
CA MET A 847 2.61 8.33 2.76
C MET A 847 2.66 9.67 2.06
N ASP A 848 2.09 9.75 0.86
CA ASP A 848 1.94 10.99 0.10
C ASP A 848 0.47 11.25 -0.28
N ARG A 849 0.22 12.32 -1.05
CA ARG A 849 -1.14 12.70 -1.43
C ARG A 849 -1.74 11.82 -2.54
N SER A 850 -0.93 11.11 -3.31
CA SER A 850 -1.35 10.16 -4.34
C SER A 850 -1.71 8.78 -3.77
N ALA A 851 -1.25 8.48 -2.56
CA ALA A 851 -1.49 7.21 -1.85
C ALA A 851 -2.95 6.99 -1.36
N MET A 852 -3.95 7.72 -1.88
CA MET A 852 -5.37 7.68 -1.47
C MET A 852 -6.24 6.97 -2.52
N PRO A 853 -7.21 6.11 -2.15
CA PRO A 853 -7.70 5.80 -0.80
C PRO A 853 -6.72 4.96 0.04
N ILE A 854 -6.91 4.94 1.36
CA ILE A 854 -6.16 4.04 2.25
C ILE A 854 -7.09 3.02 2.88
N GLN A 855 -6.57 1.84 3.14
CA GLN A 855 -7.27 0.74 3.81
C GLN A 855 -6.49 0.37 5.07
N ALA A 856 -7.19 0.28 6.20
CA ALA A 856 -6.59 -0.10 7.48
C ALA A 856 -7.29 -1.32 8.05
N THR A 857 -6.52 -2.37 8.33
CA THR A 857 -7.03 -3.68 8.71
C THR A 857 -6.39 -4.12 10.03
N LEU A 858 -7.20 -4.64 10.95
CA LEU A 858 -6.75 -5.27 12.18
C LEU A 858 -7.20 -6.73 12.20
N VAL A 859 -6.23 -7.63 12.28
CA VAL A 859 -6.45 -9.08 12.33
C VAL A 859 -6.15 -9.58 13.74
N LEU A 860 -7.13 -10.23 14.38
CA LEU A 860 -7.03 -10.72 15.75
C LEU A 860 -6.59 -12.20 15.81
N ASP A 861 -6.67 -12.92 14.70
CA ASP A 861 -6.20 -14.29 14.51
C ASP A 861 -5.20 -14.36 13.33
N PRO A 862 -3.95 -13.90 13.52
CA PRO A 862 -2.97 -13.79 12.42
C PRO A 862 -2.46 -15.17 11.96
N PRO A 863 -2.03 -15.34 10.68
CA PRO A 863 -1.67 -14.30 9.71
C PRO A 863 -2.83 -13.78 8.84
N THR A 864 -3.91 -14.56 8.68
CA THR A 864 -5.12 -14.26 7.92
C THR A 864 -6.31 -14.69 8.78
N ALA A 865 -7.31 -13.82 8.96
CA ALA A 865 -8.45 -14.10 9.84
C ALA A 865 -9.43 -15.09 9.20
N ALA A 866 -9.03 -16.35 9.03
CA ALA A 866 -9.87 -17.40 8.47
C ALA A 866 -11.14 -17.66 9.30
N SER A 867 -11.12 -17.28 10.58
CA SER A 867 -12.24 -17.32 11.53
C SER A 867 -13.16 -16.10 11.46
N GLY A 868 -12.84 -15.08 10.65
CA GLY A 868 -13.59 -13.82 10.59
C GLY A 868 -13.28 -12.84 11.73
N GLU A 869 -12.28 -13.13 12.58
CA GLU A 869 -11.86 -12.25 13.67
C GLU A 869 -10.91 -11.14 13.18
N CYS A 870 -11.45 -10.25 12.36
CA CYS A 870 -10.76 -9.09 11.84
C CYS A 870 -11.73 -7.95 11.63
N GLY A 871 -11.21 -6.76 11.36
CA GLY A 871 -12.03 -5.67 10.87
C GLY A 871 -11.24 -4.80 9.92
N GLU A 872 -11.98 -4.12 9.06
CA GLU A 872 -11.41 -3.26 8.05
C GLU A 872 -12.11 -1.90 7.98
N ALA A 873 -11.33 -0.88 7.63
CA ALA A 873 -11.81 0.46 7.34
C ALA A 873 -11.18 0.98 6.04
N VAL A 874 -12.03 1.30 5.06
CA VAL A 874 -11.62 1.96 3.82
C VAL A 874 -11.91 3.45 3.94
N PHE A 875 -10.91 4.28 3.62
CA PHE A 875 -11.03 5.73 3.61
C PHE A 875 -11.01 6.23 2.17
N PRO A 876 -12.19 6.52 1.56
CA PRO A 876 -12.30 6.86 0.15
C PRO A 876 -11.56 8.17 -0.22
N GLY A 877 -11.10 8.22 -1.47
CA GLY A 877 -10.51 9.42 -2.07
C GLY A 877 -11.53 10.50 -2.45
N LEU A 878 -11.08 11.50 -3.21
CA LEU A 878 -11.96 12.55 -3.74
C LEU A 878 -13.07 11.96 -4.62
N PRO A 879 -14.31 12.49 -4.57
CA PRO A 879 -14.71 13.78 -3.99
C PRO A 879 -15.12 13.75 -2.50
N GLN A 880 -15.19 12.57 -1.86
CA GLN A 880 -15.56 12.41 -0.45
C GLN A 880 -14.35 12.06 0.42
N ALA A 881 -13.31 12.90 0.39
CA ALA A 881 -12.07 12.62 1.11
C ALA A 881 -12.31 12.60 2.64
N SER A 882 -12.36 11.40 3.23
CA SER A 882 -12.35 11.19 4.70
C SER A 882 -10.96 11.40 5.31
N CYS A 883 -9.94 11.56 4.46
CA CYS A 883 -8.56 11.82 4.80
C CYS A 883 -8.11 13.24 4.43
N SER A 884 -7.31 13.87 5.30
CA SER A 884 -6.70 15.18 5.05
C SER A 884 -5.27 15.26 5.55
N PHE A 885 -4.40 15.87 4.74
CA PHE A 885 -3.05 16.26 5.17
C PHE A 885 -3.10 17.63 5.83
N ASN A 886 -2.23 17.86 6.83
CA ASN A 886 -1.98 19.21 7.32
C ASN A 886 -1.31 20.09 6.22
N SER A 887 -1.29 21.40 6.45
CA SER A 887 -0.72 22.38 5.50
C SER A 887 0.74 22.09 5.10
N MET A 888 1.50 21.44 5.98
CA MET A 888 2.91 21.09 5.76
C MET A 888 3.12 19.71 5.11
N GLY A 889 2.06 18.93 4.87
CA GLY A 889 2.16 17.54 4.39
C GLY A 889 2.74 16.55 5.40
N SER A 890 3.03 16.98 6.63
CA SER A 890 3.76 16.19 7.64
C SER A 890 2.86 15.33 8.53
N THR A 891 1.54 15.44 8.39
CA THR A 891 0.58 14.64 9.16
C THR A 891 -0.65 14.36 8.30
N LEU A 892 -0.97 13.08 8.15
CA LEU A 892 -2.20 12.57 7.57
C LEU A 892 -3.22 12.26 8.69
N ARG A 893 -4.48 12.64 8.49
CA ARG A 893 -5.60 12.35 9.38
C ARG A 893 -6.77 11.81 8.58
N CYS A 894 -7.20 10.60 8.90
CA CYS A 894 -8.37 9.95 8.33
C CYS A 894 -9.38 9.67 9.45
N LEU A 895 -10.65 10.03 9.23
CA LEU A 895 -11.72 10.05 10.23
C LEU A 895 -13.00 9.41 9.75
#